data_AF-A0A833SH44-F1
#
_entry.id   AF-A0A833SH44-F1
#
_cell.length_a   1.000
_cell.length_b   1.000
_cell.length_c   1.000
_cell.angle_alpha   90.00
_cell.angle_beta   90.00
_cell.angle_gamma   90.00
#
_symmetry.space_group_name_H-M   'P 1'
#
loop_
_entity.id
_entity.type
_entity.pdbx_description
1 polymer ?
#
loop_
_entity_poly.entity_id
_entity_poly.type
_entity_poly.pdbx_seq_one_letter_code
_entity_poly.pdbx_strand_id
1 'polypeptide(L)'
;MDRTSKKQIIHSEKEENNQSKSVDQRISRDSDLDTLYTTRLDSMSQEDIEKKVQCLKHVLEKDLRAADLKWSLFVAACNTYRYDTCLKPFPSMYIKNECKDIEALRRAIEVIPPLAVILKALSEPDAYENYGTAIDLLHWVLVRLRDPYIKSIKKESYDSILRKVPSEMSIVAPNLIFQVTNTKQSTSEDRWKTIAQGHTTFYAYHGSRLENFHSIIHYGLQQSMCKNSLFGKGIYLSSELGVSLPYSPVGYGWGGSVLGSEMSCIALCELINHADVKTGDSEDNARNLVTDSIGGRVPNKYYLVTNSELVRVRYLLIYSQQVQAASIIDFQCFRCTDNKGLLAWFKQHKLLTFNIVNQENVKNVKSSVTTVAGKTRRAALGEIGNKVNTLRGIEPVDRTSLLTKDKKKITVQKQAIKPPEKLNEKPPVQIVKPVVKVTTSQENNEVSLPSKKEIQSFSSNLLEIEDIDEEDKENPSLVSIYSNNIYEYLRTLEGMYPISKGYLSGQEVTPKMRSVLIDWLVDVHQQFHLMQETLYLTVATIDRFLQAFRSIDRKRLQLVGVTAMFIASKYEEMYSPDINDFVYITDNAYSKVEILQMEMLIVKTLDYSFGRPLPLHFLRRYSKAGKALPIHHTMAKYFLEQSLVHYEMCHYPPSLIAAAAIYLAFLIYSNDDEDEQKVVWTNTLAHYSTYSKDDVFPVVRETASIIINVDKIKYQAVRKKYAHVKYMKISTRPELKSALLNTIATADKEAV
;
A
#
# COMPACT_ATOMS: atom_id res chain seq x y z
N MET A 1 1.18 -92.56 12.54
CA MET A 1 2.32 -91.66 12.35
C MET A 1 2.25 -91.17 10.90
N ASP A 2 2.22 -89.90 10.54
CA ASP A 2 2.26 -88.67 11.31
C ASP A 2 1.84 -87.49 10.39
N ARG A 3 1.25 -86.47 11.00
CA ARG A 3 1.12 -85.04 10.62
C ARG A 3 0.85 -84.56 9.17
N THR A 4 -0.35 -83.93 9.07
CA THR A 4 -0.69 -82.67 8.37
C THR A 4 -0.43 -82.54 6.87
N SER A 5 -1.44 -82.92 6.08
CA SER A 5 -1.80 -82.35 4.76
C SER A 5 -3.16 -82.91 4.31
N LYS A 6 -4.22 -82.09 4.31
CA LYS A 6 -5.56 -82.37 3.74
C LYS A 6 -6.26 -81.01 3.58
N LYS A 7 -6.89 -80.62 2.47
CA LYS A 7 -7.42 -81.31 1.27
C LYS A 7 -7.53 -80.24 0.18
N GLN A 8 -6.99 -80.45 -1.04
CA GLN A 8 -7.65 -81.12 -2.19
C GLN A 8 -8.95 -80.42 -2.62
N ILE A 9 -8.92 -79.70 -3.75
CA ILE A 9 -9.18 -80.21 -5.12
C ILE A 9 -10.62 -80.74 -5.21
N ILE A 10 -11.42 -80.09 -6.06
CA ILE A 10 -12.32 -80.73 -7.02
C ILE A 10 -12.71 -79.69 -8.10
N HIS A 11 -12.63 -80.15 -9.34
CA HIS A 11 -13.25 -79.69 -10.58
C HIS A 11 -12.72 -78.45 -11.33
N SER A 12 -11.77 -78.75 -12.21
CA SER A 12 -11.72 -78.31 -13.60
C SER A 12 -13.00 -78.70 -14.36
N GLU A 13 -13.78 -77.72 -14.80
CA GLU A 13 -14.60 -77.74 -16.03
C GLU A 13 -15.22 -76.35 -16.21
N LYS A 14 -14.75 -75.64 -17.26
CA LYS A 14 -15.24 -74.39 -17.89
C LYS A 14 -14.13 -73.38 -18.16
N GLU A 15 -13.14 -73.80 -18.94
CA GLU A 15 -12.31 -72.93 -19.76
C GLU A 15 -12.92 -72.87 -21.16
N GLU A 16 -13.93 -72.01 -21.34
CA GLU A 16 -14.40 -71.49 -22.65
C GLU A 16 -15.58 -70.52 -22.38
N ASN A 17 -15.28 -69.37 -21.75
CA ASN A 17 -16.08 -68.12 -21.85
C ASN A 17 -15.51 -67.01 -20.94
N ASN A 18 -14.22 -66.68 -21.05
CA ASN A 18 -13.67 -65.50 -20.38
C ASN A 18 -12.44 -64.88 -21.07
N GLN A 19 -12.55 -64.70 -22.38
CA GLN A 19 -11.71 -63.75 -23.13
C GLN A 19 -12.58 -62.79 -23.95
N SER A 20 -13.54 -62.15 -23.27
CA SER A 20 -14.18 -60.92 -23.76
C SER A 20 -14.75 -60.10 -22.59
N LYS A 21 -13.96 -59.87 -21.53
CA LYS A 21 -14.36 -59.07 -20.36
C LYS A 21 -13.14 -58.63 -19.56
N SER A 22 -12.29 -57.79 -20.13
CA SER A 22 -11.24 -57.10 -19.38
C SER A 22 -10.94 -55.67 -19.86
N VAL A 23 -11.84 -55.07 -20.65
CA VAL A 23 -11.72 -53.67 -21.10
C VAL A 23 -12.73 -52.73 -20.42
N ASP A 24 -13.76 -53.22 -19.71
CA ASP A 24 -14.83 -52.38 -19.13
C ASP A 24 -14.88 -52.30 -17.59
N GLN A 25 -13.78 -52.54 -16.87
CA GLN A 25 -13.76 -52.42 -15.39
C GLN A 25 -12.64 -51.52 -14.84
N ARG A 26 -12.38 -50.39 -15.51
CA ARG A 26 -11.63 -49.26 -14.94
C ARG A 26 -12.38 -47.93 -14.96
N ILE A 27 -13.69 -47.95 -15.25
CA ILE A 27 -14.57 -46.77 -15.25
C ILE A 27 -15.78 -47.07 -14.36
N SER A 28 -15.61 -47.15 -13.03
CA SER A 28 -16.74 -47.02 -12.09
C SER A 28 -16.35 -46.87 -10.60
N ARG A 29 -15.09 -46.52 -10.28
CA ARG A 29 -14.66 -46.35 -8.87
C ARG A 29 -14.23 -44.91 -8.50
N ASP A 30 -14.36 -43.97 -9.43
CA ASP A 30 -14.18 -42.52 -9.18
C ASP A 30 -15.52 -41.79 -8.92
N SER A 31 -16.68 -42.43 -9.14
CA SER A 31 -17.99 -41.80 -8.96
C SER A 31 -18.60 -41.98 -7.57
N ASP A 32 -18.07 -42.87 -6.73
CA ASP A 32 -18.64 -43.16 -5.40
C ASP A 32 -17.89 -42.47 -4.23
N LEU A 33 -16.75 -41.83 -4.49
CA LEU A 33 -16.05 -41.00 -3.50
C LEU A 33 -16.43 -39.51 -3.62
N ASP A 34 -16.84 -39.06 -4.81
CA ASP A 34 -17.38 -37.72 -5.07
C ASP A 34 -18.85 -37.55 -4.64
N THR A 35 -19.57 -38.65 -4.41
CA THR A 35 -20.97 -38.64 -3.95
C THR A 35 -21.09 -38.54 -2.42
N LEU A 36 -19.97 -38.68 -1.69
CA LEU A 36 -19.91 -38.51 -0.22
C LEU A 36 -19.34 -37.15 0.24
N TYR A 37 -18.80 -36.34 -0.67
CA TYR A 37 -18.35 -34.97 -0.39
C TYR A 37 -19.28 -33.87 -0.95
N THR A 38 -20.22 -34.23 -1.83
CA THR A 38 -21.18 -33.30 -2.45
C THR A 38 -22.54 -33.23 -1.73
N THR A 39 -22.71 -33.92 -0.60
CA THR A 39 -23.95 -33.94 0.22
C THR A 39 -23.80 -33.28 1.61
N ARG A 40 -22.84 -32.37 1.79
CA ARG A 40 -22.73 -31.51 3.00
C ARG A 40 -22.57 -30.02 2.71
N LEU A 41 -23.10 -29.56 1.58
CA LEU A 41 -23.68 -28.22 1.52
C LEU A 41 -25.16 -28.43 1.78
N ASP A 42 -25.47 -28.55 3.07
CA ASP A 42 -26.79 -28.83 3.61
C ASP A 42 -27.83 -27.96 2.93
N SER A 43 -28.93 -28.57 2.51
CA SER A 43 -30.20 -27.86 2.34
C SER A 43 -30.48 -27.16 3.68
N MET A 44 -30.09 -25.89 3.80
CA MET A 44 -30.35 -25.13 5.00
C MET A 44 -31.84 -25.19 5.25
N SER A 45 -32.24 -25.68 6.43
CA SER A 45 -33.65 -25.68 6.77
C SER A 45 -34.14 -24.23 6.80
N GLN A 46 -35.38 -24.01 6.39
CA GLN A 46 -36.01 -22.68 6.49
C GLN A 46 -35.88 -22.12 7.92
N GLU A 47 -35.95 -22.99 8.92
CA GLU A 47 -35.73 -22.69 10.33
C GLU A 47 -34.33 -22.14 10.63
N ASP A 48 -33.27 -22.67 9.99
CA ASP A 48 -31.90 -22.17 10.15
C ASP A 48 -31.71 -20.77 9.56
N ILE A 49 -32.37 -20.48 8.43
CA ILE A 49 -32.37 -19.15 7.81
C ILE A 49 -33.05 -18.14 8.72
N GLU A 50 -34.26 -18.46 9.20
CA GLU A 50 -35.02 -17.60 10.10
C GLU A 50 -34.24 -17.32 11.39
N LYS A 51 -33.59 -18.33 11.94
CA LYS A 51 -32.73 -18.19 13.12
C LYS A 51 -31.54 -17.28 12.85
N LYS A 52 -30.86 -17.39 11.70
CA LYS A 52 -29.74 -16.49 11.34
C LYS A 52 -30.21 -15.04 11.24
N VAL A 53 -31.31 -14.79 10.55
CA VAL A 53 -31.92 -13.46 10.37
C VAL A 53 -32.27 -12.86 11.73
N GLN A 54 -32.95 -13.62 12.58
CA GLN A 54 -33.36 -13.15 13.91
C GLN A 54 -32.16 -12.86 14.82
N CYS A 55 -31.11 -13.70 14.80
CA CYS A 55 -29.91 -13.46 15.59
C CYS A 55 -29.17 -12.20 15.13
N LEU A 56 -29.04 -12.00 13.82
CA LEU A 56 -28.38 -10.82 13.26
C LEU A 56 -29.17 -9.55 13.59
N LYS A 57 -30.50 -9.58 13.42
CA LYS A 57 -31.40 -8.48 13.78
C LYS A 57 -31.23 -8.09 15.25
N HIS A 58 -31.27 -9.06 16.16
CA HIS A 58 -31.08 -8.82 17.58
C HIS A 58 -29.74 -8.13 17.92
N VAL A 59 -28.64 -8.52 17.27
CA VAL A 59 -27.32 -7.90 17.48
C VAL A 59 -27.30 -6.45 17.01
N LEU A 60 -27.89 -6.17 15.84
CA LEU A 60 -27.96 -4.82 15.27
C LEU A 60 -28.88 -3.88 16.09
N GLU A 61 -30.01 -4.37 16.59
CA GLU A 61 -30.94 -3.60 17.44
C GLU A 61 -30.31 -3.26 18.80
N LYS A 62 -29.54 -4.19 19.35
CA LYS A 62 -28.95 -4.05 20.69
C LYS A 62 -27.87 -2.98 20.75
N ASP A 63 -26.96 -2.97 19.79
CA ASP A 63 -25.82 -2.03 19.76
C ASP A 63 -25.27 -1.87 18.33
N LEU A 64 -25.99 -1.09 17.52
CA LEU A 64 -25.61 -0.84 16.12
C LEU A 64 -24.19 -0.28 15.99
N ARG A 65 -23.76 0.60 16.90
CA ARG A 65 -22.41 1.20 16.86
C ARG A 65 -21.32 0.18 17.12
N ALA A 66 -21.52 -0.74 18.07
CA ALA A 66 -20.54 -1.79 18.33
C ALA A 66 -20.47 -2.81 17.19
N ALA A 67 -21.62 -3.15 16.60
CA ALA A 67 -21.68 -3.99 15.40
C ALA A 67 -20.95 -3.33 14.22
N ASP A 68 -21.20 -2.04 14.01
CA ASP A 68 -20.56 -1.24 12.97
C ASP A 68 -19.04 -1.14 13.14
N LEU A 69 -18.56 -0.88 14.36
CA LEU A 69 -17.11 -0.90 14.63
C LEU A 69 -16.52 -2.27 14.31
N LYS A 70 -17.13 -3.35 14.82
CA LYS A 70 -16.62 -4.71 14.60
C LYS A 70 -16.54 -5.05 13.11
N TRP A 71 -17.57 -4.66 12.35
CA TRP A 71 -17.61 -4.82 10.91
C TRP A 71 -16.55 -3.95 10.21
N SER A 72 -16.40 -2.69 10.62
CA SER A 72 -15.39 -1.78 10.05
C SER A 72 -13.96 -2.29 10.26
N LEU A 73 -13.66 -2.88 11.42
CA LEU A 73 -12.36 -3.51 11.69
C LEU A 73 -12.14 -4.75 10.81
N PHE A 74 -13.18 -5.56 10.61
CA PHE A 74 -13.12 -6.72 9.70
C PHE A 74 -12.86 -6.28 8.25
N VAL A 75 -13.54 -5.23 7.77
CA VAL A 75 -13.35 -4.69 6.42
C VAL A 75 -11.93 -4.11 6.24
N ALA A 76 -11.43 -3.36 7.23
CA ALA A 76 -10.05 -2.86 7.21
C ALA A 76 -9.03 -4.02 7.08
N ALA A 77 -9.25 -5.11 7.82
CA ALA A 77 -8.41 -6.31 7.74
C ALA A 77 -8.53 -7.06 6.40
N CYS A 78 -9.68 -6.98 5.72
CA CYS A 78 -9.86 -7.56 4.37
C CYS A 78 -9.15 -6.74 3.29
N ASN A 79 -9.11 -5.42 3.43
CA ASN A 79 -8.60 -4.51 2.41
C ASN A 79 -7.08 -4.36 2.43
N THR A 80 -6.42 -4.72 3.53
CA THR A 80 -4.95 -4.74 3.57
C THR A 80 -4.37 -5.89 2.75
N TYR A 81 -3.21 -5.67 2.13
CA TYR A 81 -2.44 -6.74 1.49
C TYR A 81 -1.87 -7.74 2.51
N ARG A 82 -1.80 -7.35 3.80
CA ARG A 82 -1.39 -8.21 4.92
C ARG A 82 -2.54 -9.07 5.46
N TYR A 83 -3.61 -9.28 4.69
CA TYR A 83 -4.81 -9.98 5.14
C TYR A 83 -4.51 -11.36 5.74
N ASP A 84 -3.45 -12.05 5.29
CA ASP A 84 -3.06 -13.32 5.88
C ASP A 84 -2.70 -13.26 7.36
N THR A 85 -2.31 -12.08 7.84
CA THR A 85 -2.00 -11.82 9.25
C THR A 85 -3.08 -10.99 9.95
N CYS A 86 -3.67 -10.01 9.26
CA CYS A 86 -4.64 -9.08 9.82
C CYS A 86 -6.06 -9.66 9.87
N LEU A 87 -6.45 -10.46 8.87
CA LEU A 87 -7.78 -11.06 8.74
C LEU A 87 -7.83 -12.42 9.42
N LYS A 88 -7.66 -12.42 10.74
CA LYS A 88 -7.82 -13.60 11.58
C LYS A 88 -8.88 -13.35 12.65
N PRO A 89 -9.89 -14.23 12.78
CA PRO A 89 -10.15 -15.41 11.95
C PRO A 89 -10.59 -15.02 10.53
N PHE A 90 -10.41 -15.94 9.58
CA PHE A 90 -10.84 -15.80 8.19
C PHE A 90 -12.16 -16.56 7.95
N PRO A 91 -13.14 -16.02 7.20
CA PRO A 91 -14.40 -16.70 6.99
C PRO A 91 -14.24 -17.95 6.12
N SER A 92 -14.56 -19.13 6.67
CA SER A 92 -14.34 -20.42 6.03
C SER A 92 -15.09 -20.60 4.71
N MET A 93 -16.21 -19.91 4.52
CA MET A 93 -16.99 -19.93 3.27
C MET A 93 -16.25 -19.30 2.08
N TYR A 94 -15.14 -18.61 2.31
CA TYR A 94 -14.25 -18.07 1.27
C TYR A 94 -12.93 -18.84 1.19
N ILE A 95 -12.88 -20.09 1.68
CA ILE A 95 -11.74 -20.98 1.50
C ILE A 95 -12.12 -22.03 0.45
N LYS A 96 -11.37 -22.08 -0.66
CA LYS A 96 -11.56 -23.05 -1.74
C LYS A 96 -10.25 -23.77 -2.00
N ASN A 97 -10.26 -25.11 -1.99
CA ASN A 97 -9.06 -25.94 -2.18
C ASN A 97 -7.90 -25.50 -1.27
N GLU A 98 -8.20 -25.26 0.01
CA GLU A 98 -7.25 -24.78 1.03
C GLU A 98 -6.66 -23.37 0.78
N CYS A 99 -7.07 -22.69 -0.29
CA CYS A 99 -6.69 -21.31 -0.61
C CYS A 99 -7.75 -20.31 -0.16
N LYS A 100 -7.33 -19.20 0.45
CA LYS A 100 -8.22 -18.08 0.78
C LYS A 100 -8.57 -17.30 -0.48
N ASP A 101 -9.85 -17.26 -0.84
CA ASP A 101 -10.40 -16.47 -1.93
C ASP A 101 -10.72 -15.05 -1.44
N ILE A 102 -9.67 -14.26 -1.17
CA ILE A 102 -9.80 -12.89 -0.67
C ILE A 102 -10.58 -11.99 -1.63
N GLU A 103 -10.48 -12.23 -2.93
CA GLU A 103 -11.14 -11.43 -3.95
C GLU A 103 -12.66 -11.66 -3.95
N ALA A 104 -13.10 -12.91 -3.80
CA ALA A 104 -14.53 -13.20 -3.62
C ALA A 104 -15.08 -12.58 -2.32
N LEU A 105 -14.30 -12.59 -1.24
CA LEU A 105 -14.68 -11.94 0.01
C LEU A 105 -14.82 -10.42 -0.16
N ARG A 106 -13.88 -9.76 -0.85
CA ARG A 106 -13.93 -8.32 -1.13
C ARG A 106 -15.15 -7.95 -1.97
N ARG A 107 -15.44 -8.70 -3.05
CA ARG A 107 -16.66 -8.50 -3.84
C ARG A 107 -17.94 -8.65 -3.02
N ALA A 108 -17.96 -9.60 -2.08
CA ALA A 108 -19.10 -9.77 -1.18
C ALA A 108 -19.25 -8.59 -0.20
N ILE A 109 -18.14 -8.00 0.26
CA ILE A 109 -18.14 -6.80 1.12
C ILE A 109 -18.65 -5.56 0.36
N GLU A 110 -18.24 -5.38 -0.89
CA GLU A 110 -18.59 -4.22 -1.72
C GLU A 110 -20.11 -4.05 -1.91
N VAL A 111 -20.87 -5.14 -1.90
CA VAL A 111 -22.32 -5.12 -2.11
C VAL A 111 -23.12 -4.97 -0.81
N ILE A 112 -22.48 -4.96 0.36
CA ILE A 112 -23.17 -4.84 1.65
C ILE A 112 -23.54 -3.37 1.92
N PRO A 113 -24.84 -3.02 1.99
CA PRO A 113 -25.27 -1.67 2.33
C PRO A 113 -25.02 -1.35 3.83
N PRO A 114 -25.10 -0.06 4.23
CA PRO A 114 -24.98 0.36 5.63
C PRO A 114 -25.82 -0.49 6.58
N LEU A 115 -25.31 -0.80 7.78
CA LEU A 115 -25.96 -1.76 8.69
C LEU A 115 -27.35 -1.30 9.13
N ALA A 116 -27.61 0.01 9.15
CA ALA A 116 -28.94 0.55 9.40
C ALA A 116 -29.96 0.16 8.31
N VAL A 117 -29.52 0.01 7.06
CA VAL A 117 -30.34 -0.47 5.93
C VAL A 117 -30.57 -1.97 6.06
N ILE A 118 -29.52 -2.74 6.37
CA ILE A 118 -29.65 -4.18 6.65
C ILE A 118 -30.64 -4.42 7.79
N LEU A 119 -30.55 -3.66 8.89
CA LEU A 119 -31.46 -3.82 10.03
C LEU A 119 -32.94 -3.62 9.64
N LYS A 120 -33.23 -2.65 8.76
CA LYS A 120 -34.59 -2.46 8.22
C LYS A 120 -35.00 -3.66 7.35
N ALA A 121 -34.14 -4.08 6.43
CA ALA A 121 -34.38 -5.21 5.53
C ALA A 121 -34.61 -6.54 6.27
N LEU A 122 -33.93 -6.79 7.40
CA LEU A 122 -34.12 -8.00 8.21
C LEU A 122 -35.53 -8.14 8.83
N SER A 123 -36.38 -7.13 8.71
CA SER A 123 -37.79 -7.19 9.12
C SER A 123 -38.74 -7.60 7.99
N GLU A 124 -38.24 -7.72 6.77
CA GLU A 124 -38.99 -8.12 5.58
C GLU A 124 -38.98 -9.66 5.44
N PRO A 125 -40.08 -10.28 4.96
CA PRO A 125 -40.18 -11.74 4.86
C PRO A 125 -39.22 -12.36 3.84
N ASP A 126 -38.81 -11.60 2.82
CA ASP A 126 -37.92 -11.98 1.72
C ASP A 126 -36.46 -11.49 1.93
N ALA A 127 -36.11 -11.09 3.16
CA ALA A 127 -34.78 -10.53 3.49
C ALA A 127 -33.61 -11.43 3.04
N TYR A 128 -33.73 -12.75 3.24
CA TYR A 128 -32.68 -13.70 2.88
C TYR A 128 -32.58 -13.93 1.37
N GLU A 129 -33.69 -13.87 0.65
CA GLU A 129 -33.69 -13.96 -0.82
C GLU A 129 -32.97 -12.76 -1.44
N ASN A 130 -33.20 -11.57 -0.89
CA ASN A 130 -32.60 -10.33 -1.38
C ASN A 130 -31.14 -10.11 -0.93
N TYR A 131 -30.78 -10.57 0.28
CA TYR A 131 -29.50 -10.24 0.92
C TYR A 131 -28.72 -11.46 1.45
N GLY A 132 -29.02 -12.69 0.99
CA GLY A 132 -28.47 -13.93 1.57
C GLY A 132 -26.96 -13.94 1.78
N THR A 133 -26.17 -13.53 0.76
CA THR A 133 -24.70 -13.45 0.86
C THR A 133 -24.24 -12.44 1.93
N ALA A 134 -24.90 -11.29 2.01
CA ALA A 134 -24.62 -10.27 3.01
C ALA A 134 -24.98 -10.76 4.42
N ILE A 135 -26.15 -11.39 4.57
CA ILE A 135 -26.64 -11.93 5.84
C ILE A 135 -25.71 -13.03 6.35
N ASP A 136 -25.25 -13.94 5.49
CA ASP A 136 -24.34 -15.01 5.89
C ASP A 136 -22.99 -14.49 6.37
N LEU A 137 -22.41 -13.52 5.65
CA LEU A 137 -21.13 -12.92 6.03
C LEU A 137 -21.27 -12.08 7.31
N LEU A 138 -22.30 -11.24 7.41
CA LEU A 138 -22.57 -10.43 8.60
C LEU A 138 -22.90 -11.30 9.82
N HIS A 139 -23.69 -12.35 9.65
CA HIS A 139 -23.96 -13.32 10.70
C HIS A 139 -22.66 -14.01 11.15
N TRP A 140 -21.76 -14.37 10.22
CA TRP A 140 -20.47 -14.93 10.59
C TRP A 140 -19.62 -13.96 11.43
N VAL A 141 -19.45 -12.70 10.98
CA VAL A 141 -18.61 -11.71 11.68
C VAL A 141 -19.24 -11.26 13.00
N LEU A 142 -20.53 -10.91 12.99
CA LEU A 142 -21.19 -10.25 14.12
C LEU A 142 -21.76 -11.23 15.14
N VAL A 143 -22.26 -12.39 14.69
CA VAL A 143 -22.93 -13.37 15.55
C VAL A 143 -22.04 -14.57 15.87
N ARG A 144 -21.44 -15.22 14.85
CA ARG A 144 -20.66 -16.45 15.06
C ARG A 144 -19.34 -16.18 15.78
N LEU A 145 -18.64 -15.09 15.46
CA LEU A 145 -17.44 -14.66 16.19
C LEU A 145 -17.79 -13.96 17.51
N ARG A 146 -18.57 -14.60 18.38
CA ARG A 146 -19.19 -13.95 19.55
C ARG A 146 -18.21 -13.55 20.65
N ASP A 147 -17.04 -14.18 20.75
CA ASP A 147 -16.08 -13.97 21.86
C ASP A 147 -14.70 -13.52 21.34
N PRO A 148 -14.14 -12.40 21.84
CA PRO A 148 -14.82 -11.40 22.66
C PRO A 148 -15.84 -10.59 21.84
N TYR A 149 -16.82 -10.00 22.52
CA TYR A 149 -17.77 -9.05 21.92
C TYR A 149 -17.45 -7.62 22.30
N ILE A 150 -17.86 -6.69 21.45
CA ILE A 150 -17.66 -5.25 21.62
C ILE A 150 -18.96 -4.63 22.14
N LYS A 151 -18.85 -3.66 23.04
CA LYS A 151 -19.98 -2.89 23.58
C LYS A 151 -19.66 -1.40 23.55
N SER A 152 -20.58 -0.58 23.05
CA SER A 152 -20.46 0.88 23.07
C SER A 152 -20.53 1.41 24.50
N ILE A 153 -19.63 2.34 24.85
CA ILE A 153 -19.65 3.04 26.13
C ILE A 153 -20.32 4.41 25.95
N LYS A 154 -21.13 4.81 26.92
CA LYS A 154 -21.76 6.14 26.95
C LYS A 154 -20.74 7.21 27.35
N LYS A 155 -20.88 8.41 26.81
CA LYS A 155 -19.90 9.51 26.97
C LYS A 155 -19.66 9.88 28.43
N GLU A 156 -20.68 9.77 29.28
CA GLU A 156 -20.58 10.09 30.72
C GLU A 156 -19.55 9.21 31.45
N SER A 157 -19.22 8.03 30.91
CA SER A 157 -18.23 7.11 31.49
C SER A 157 -16.81 7.30 30.94
N TYR A 158 -16.60 8.18 29.95
CA TYR A 158 -15.30 8.28 29.25
C TYR A 158 -14.19 8.73 30.19
N ASP A 159 -14.43 9.77 30.98
CA ASP A 159 -13.45 10.30 31.93
C ASP A 159 -13.03 9.24 32.95
N SER A 160 -13.98 8.44 33.45
CA SER A 160 -13.70 7.36 34.40
C SER A 160 -12.78 6.28 33.79
N ILE A 161 -12.94 5.99 32.50
CA ILE A 161 -12.09 5.04 31.77
C ILE A 161 -10.72 5.63 31.51
N LEU A 162 -10.64 6.88 31.05
CA LEU A 162 -9.37 7.53 30.74
C LEU A 162 -8.50 7.75 32.00
N ARG A 163 -9.14 8.02 33.16
CA ARG A 163 -8.45 8.14 34.46
C ARG A 163 -7.86 6.83 34.99
N LYS A 164 -8.12 5.68 34.36
CA LYS A 164 -7.50 4.40 34.73
C LYS A 164 -5.99 4.38 34.49
N VAL A 165 -5.50 5.24 33.60
CA VAL A 165 -4.08 5.46 33.38
C VAL A 165 -3.71 6.83 33.96
N PRO A 166 -2.75 6.91 34.89
CA PRO A 166 -2.23 8.20 35.37
C PRO A 166 -1.54 8.89 34.19
N SER A 167 -2.19 9.91 33.62
CA SER A 167 -1.67 10.69 32.49
C SER A 167 -1.23 12.06 32.99
N GLU A 168 0.01 12.46 32.70
CA GLU A 168 0.54 13.78 33.08
C GLU A 168 0.21 14.85 32.04
N MET A 169 -0.06 14.43 30.80
CA MET A 169 -0.27 15.34 29.66
C MET A 169 -1.74 15.39 29.24
N SER A 170 -2.23 16.60 28.97
CA SER A 170 -3.54 16.82 28.33
C SER A 170 -3.42 16.61 26.82
N ILE A 171 -4.22 15.70 26.27
CA ILE A 171 -4.24 15.32 24.86
C ILE A 171 -5.70 15.27 24.39
N VAL A 172 -5.92 15.37 23.08
CA VAL A 172 -7.24 15.20 22.47
C VAL A 172 -7.83 13.83 22.86
N ALA A 173 -8.97 13.87 23.55
CA ALA A 173 -9.68 12.67 23.97
C ALA A 173 -10.31 11.95 22.77
N PRO A 174 -10.42 10.61 22.82
CA PRO A 174 -11.18 9.85 21.82
C PRO A 174 -12.64 10.27 21.82
N ASN A 175 -13.26 10.30 20.64
CA ASN A 175 -14.67 10.68 20.52
C ASN A 175 -15.64 9.51 20.66
N LEU A 176 -15.13 8.28 20.58
CA LEU A 176 -15.87 7.06 20.81
C LEU A 176 -15.02 6.07 21.64
N ILE A 177 -15.63 5.43 22.63
CA ILE A 177 -15.02 4.37 23.43
C ILE A 177 -15.90 3.12 23.39
N PHE A 178 -15.26 1.98 23.17
CA PHE A 178 -15.90 0.67 23.18
C PHE A 178 -15.21 -0.24 24.19
N GLN A 179 -15.98 -1.06 24.88
CA GLN A 179 -15.47 -2.06 25.81
C GLN A 179 -15.38 -3.41 25.11
N VAL A 180 -14.24 -4.08 25.26
CA VAL A 180 -14.03 -5.46 24.84
C VAL A 180 -14.40 -6.35 26.03
N THR A 181 -15.41 -7.20 25.84
CA THR A 181 -15.95 -8.06 26.90
C THR A 181 -15.90 -9.51 26.47
N ASN A 182 -15.43 -10.36 27.39
CA ASN A 182 -15.40 -11.80 27.19
C ASN A 182 -16.67 -12.46 27.76
N THR A 183 -17.06 -13.58 27.17
CA THR A 183 -18.14 -14.41 27.71
C THR A 183 -17.74 -15.05 29.05
N LYS A 184 -18.73 -15.46 29.86
CA LYS A 184 -18.48 -16.11 31.16
C LYS A 184 -17.72 -17.44 31.07
N GLN A 185 -17.62 -18.03 29.88
CA GLN A 185 -16.97 -19.32 29.61
C GLN A 185 -15.64 -19.14 28.84
N SER A 186 -15.12 -17.91 28.78
CA SER A 186 -13.94 -17.61 27.98
C SER A 186 -12.67 -18.16 28.65
N THR A 187 -12.14 -19.25 28.09
CA THR A 187 -10.95 -19.94 28.61
C THR A 187 -9.71 -19.03 28.71
N SER A 188 -9.55 -18.08 27.78
CA SER A 188 -8.43 -17.13 27.80
C SER A 188 -8.57 -16.11 28.94
N GLU A 189 -9.79 -15.65 29.22
CA GLU A 189 -10.08 -14.75 30.34
C GLU A 189 -9.88 -15.47 31.68
N ASP A 190 -10.33 -16.72 31.80
CA ASP A 190 -10.15 -17.51 33.02
C ASP A 190 -8.68 -17.77 33.30
N ARG A 191 -7.88 -18.13 32.27
CA ARG A 191 -6.42 -18.25 32.40
C ARG A 191 -5.77 -16.95 32.86
N TRP A 192 -6.17 -15.82 32.29
CA TRP A 192 -5.62 -14.52 32.68
C TRP A 192 -5.94 -14.19 34.14
N LYS A 193 -7.18 -14.44 34.58
CA LYS A 193 -7.57 -14.26 35.98
C LYS A 193 -6.76 -15.14 36.92
N THR A 194 -6.48 -16.39 36.54
CA THR A 194 -5.62 -17.28 37.32
C THR A 194 -4.20 -16.72 37.45
N ILE A 195 -3.61 -16.19 36.37
CA ILE A 195 -2.27 -15.57 36.42
C ILE A 195 -2.29 -14.28 37.25
N ALA A 196 -3.37 -13.51 37.17
CA ALA A 196 -3.53 -12.26 37.92
C ALA A 196 -3.71 -12.48 39.43
N GLN A 197 -4.08 -13.69 39.88
CA GLN A 197 -4.18 -13.99 41.31
C GLN A 197 -2.85 -13.74 42.01
N GLY A 198 -2.88 -12.92 43.07
CA GLY A 198 -1.67 -12.54 43.83
C GLY A 198 -0.84 -11.41 43.22
N HIS A 199 -1.26 -10.83 42.08
CA HIS A 199 -0.58 -9.71 41.44
C HIS A 199 -1.48 -8.47 41.38
N THR A 200 -0.88 -7.27 41.40
CA THR A 200 -1.61 -6.03 41.10
C THR A 200 -1.76 -5.85 39.59
N THR A 201 -2.83 -5.19 39.16
CA THR A 201 -3.04 -4.86 37.74
C THR A 201 -3.03 -3.35 37.52
N PHE A 202 -2.67 -2.93 36.31
CA PHE A 202 -2.65 -1.53 35.91
C PHE A 202 -2.96 -1.40 34.42
N TYR A 203 -3.20 -0.17 33.94
CA TYR A 203 -3.58 0.08 32.55
C TYR A 203 -2.48 0.79 31.75
N ALA A 204 -2.40 0.48 30.46
CA ALA A 204 -1.53 1.17 29.51
C ALA A 204 -2.15 1.18 28.09
N TYR A 205 -1.72 2.13 27.27
CA TYR A 205 -2.17 2.31 25.90
C TYR A 205 -1.29 1.57 24.91
N HIS A 206 -1.90 1.07 23.84
CA HIS A 206 -1.23 0.44 22.72
C HIS A 206 -1.79 0.99 21.40
N GLY A 207 -0.92 1.63 20.61
CA GLY A 207 -1.24 2.09 19.26
C GLY A 207 -0.90 1.04 18.20
N SER A 208 -1.80 0.85 17.24
CA SER A 208 -1.59 0.01 16.07
C SER A 208 -2.38 0.55 14.88
N ARG A 209 -2.01 0.15 13.66
CA ARG A 209 -2.81 0.39 12.45
C ARG A 209 -4.18 -0.27 12.55
N LEU A 210 -5.19 0.35 11.94
CA LEU A 210 -6.61 -0.04 12.05
C LEU A 210 -6.85 -1.49 11.62
N GLU A 211 -6.23 -1.92 10.52
CA GLU A 211 -6.40 -3.26 9.95
C GLU A 211 -5.96 -4.40 10.88
N ASN A 212 -5.11 -4.12 11.86
CA ASN A 212 -4.65 -5.13 12.81
C ASN A 212 -5.70 -5.47 13.88
N PHE A 213 -6.64 -4.55 14.15
CA PHE A 213 -7.52 -4.67 15.31
C PHE A 213 -8.52 -5.82 15.22
N HIS A 214 -8.91 -6.26 14.02
CA HIS A 214 -9.71 -7.48 13.87
C HIS A 214 -8.99 -8.68 14.51
N SER A 215 -7.74 -8.93 14.14
CA SER A 215 -6.96 -10.01 14.74
C SER A 215 -6.58 -9.75 16.19
N ILE A 216 -6.29 -8.51 16.60
CA ILE A 216 -5.96 -8.19 18.00
C ILE A 216 -7.14 -8.47 18.92
N ILE A 217 -8.37 -8.15 18.50
CA ILE A 217 -9.57 -8.42 19.31
C ILE A 217 -9.77 -9.92 19.49
N HIS A 218 -9.57 -10.72 18.45
CA HIS A 218 -9.83 -12.16 18.51
C HIS A 218 -8.71 -12.99 19.15
N TYR A 219 -7.44 -12.59 18.96
CA TYR A 219 -6.28 -13.36 19.42
C TYR A 219 -5.45 -12.65 20.49
N GLY A 220 -5.85 -11.44 20.91
CA GLY A 220 -5.06 -10.61 21.81
C GLY A 220 -3.81 -10.00 21.14
N LEU A 221 -3.01 -9.30 21.94
CA LEU A 221 -1.71 -8.81 21.51
C LEU A 221 -0.68 -9.94 21.66
N GLN A 222 -0.07 -10.37 20.55
CA GLN A 222 0.93 -11.44 20.49
C GLN A 222 2.37 -10.91 20.45
N GLN A 223 3.31 -11.54 21.17
CA GLN A 223 4.72 -11.11 21.18
C GLN A 223 5.39 -11.23 19.80
N SER A 224 5.02 -12.25 19.02
CA SER A 224 5.51 -12.53 17.66
C SER A 224 5.26 -11.38 16.66
N MET A 225 4.44 -10.42 17.06
CA MET A 225 4.10 -9.23 16.31
C MET A 225 5.20 -8.15 16.34
N CYS A 226 6.08 -8.15 17.34
CA CYS A 226 7.04 -7.06 17.56
C CYS A 226 8.45 -7.48 17.11
N LYS A 227 8.72 -7.37 15.81
CA LYS A 227 9.99 -7.84 15.20
C LYS A 227 11.07 -6.78 15.11
N ASN A 228 10.69 -5.51 15.16
CA ASN A 228 11.58 -4.35 15.09
C ASN A 228 11.48 -3.58 16.40
N SER A 229 12.31 -3.92 17.38
CA SER A 229 12.14 -3.42 18.73
C SER A 229 13.46 -2.91 19.32
N LEU A 230 13.54 -1.58 19.47
CA LEU A 230 14.76 -0.91 19.94
C LEU A 230 15.18 -1.41 21.33
N PHE A 231 14.20 -1.70 22.18
CA PHE A 231 14.40 -2.06 23.59
C PHE A 231 14.22 -3.56 23.90
N GLY A 232 14.24 -4.42 22.87
CA GLY A 232 14.10 -5.88 23.00
C GLY A 232 12.73 -6.40 22.56
N LYS A 233 12.59 -7.71 22.35
CA LYS A 233 11.35 -8.29 21.80
C LYS A 233 10.21 -8.34 22.82
N GLY A 234 9.10 -7.66 22.53
CA GLY A 234 7.91 -7.68 23.37
C GLY A 234 6.81 -6.78 22.85
N ILE A 235 5.63 -6.88 23.46
CA ILE A 235 4.50 -6.00 23.19
C ILE A 235 4.77 -4.66 23.86
N TYR A 236 4.79 -3.59 23.08
CA TYR A 236 5.02 -2.27 23.61
C TYR A 236 3.71 -1.57 23.96
N LEU A 237 3.65 -1.00 25.16
CA LEU A 237 2.59 -0.13 25.62
C LEU A 237 3.17 1.13 26.26
N SER A 238 2.33 2.12 26.52
CA SER A 238 2.74 3.34 27.21
C SER A 238 1.72 3.78 28.25
N SER A 239 2.19 4.39 29.35
CA SER A 239 1.33 5.12 30.27
C SER A 239 0.78 6.43 29.70
N GLU A 240 1.24 6.87 28.53
CA GLU A 240 0.80 8.11 27.91
C GLU A 240 0.07 7.84 26.60
N LEU A 241 -1.13 8.40 26.47
CA LEU A 241 -1.93 8.29 25.26
C LEU A 241 -1.21 8.94 24.06
N GLY A 242 -0.52 10.07 24.30
CA GLY A 242 0.19 10.85 23.29
C GLY A 242 1.41 10.14 22.73
N VAL A 243 1.98 9.21 23.50
CA VAL A 243 3.06 8.33 23.03
C VAL A 243 2.50 7.24 22.11
N SER A 244 1.27 6.77 22.35
CA SER A 244 0.66 5.70 21.55
C SER A 244 -0.01 6.19 20.26
N LEU A 245 -0.51 7.43 20.26
CA LEU A 245 -1.22 8.05 19.13
C LEU A 245 -0.48 8.00 17.79
N PRO A 246 0.82 8.35 17.69
CA PRO A 246 1.56 8.30 16.43
C PRO A 246 1.61 6.91 15.77
N TYR A 247 1.39 5.85 16.55
CA TYR A 247 1.41 4.46 16.06
C TYR A 247 0.01 3.93 15.73
N SER A 248 -1.00 4.78 15.86
CA SER A 248 -2.36 4.52 15.39
C SER A 248 -2.74 5.55 14.33
N PRO A 249 -2.15 5.48 13.13
CA PRO A 249 -2.53 6.36 12.04
C PRO A 249 -4.00 6.15 11.67
N VAL A 250 -4.61 7.19 11.08
CA VAL A 250 -5.96 7.08 10.52
C VAL A 250 -5.96 6.03 9.42
N GLY A 251 -6.83 5.03 9.56
CA GLY A 251 -7.06 3.99 8.57
C GLY A 251 -8.45 4.07 7.97
N TYR A 252 -8.63 3.36 6.86
CA TYR A 252 -9.91 3.21 6.20
C TYR A 252 -10.63 1.97 6.74
N GLY A 253 -11.75 2.19 7.41
CA GLY A 253 -12.65 1.14 7.86
C GLY A 253 -13.60 0.72 6.74
N TRP A 254 -14.90 0.86 6.99
CA TRP A 254 -15.95 0.56 6.01
C TRP A 254 -16.65 1.83 5.53
N GLY A 255 -16.83 1.99 4.22
CA GLY A 255 -17.48 3.16 3.61
C GLY A 255 -18.93 3.39 4.06
N GLY A 256 -19.64 2.33 4.44
CA GLY A 256 -21.01 2.39 4.97
C GLY A 256 -21.10 2.61 6.49
N SER A 257 -19.97 2.88 7.16
CA SER A 257 -19.91 2.98 8.62
C SER A 257 -20.65 4.20 9.16
N VAL A 258 -21.51 3.98 10.16
CA VAL A 258 -22.15 5.07 10.91
C VAL A 258 -21.18 5.82 11.82
N LEU A 259 -19.95 5.30 12.00
CA LEU A 259 -18.89 5.90 12.80
C LEU A 259 -17.97 6.80 11.96
N GLY A 260 -18.10 6.77 10.63
CA GLY A 260 -17.20 7.40 9.68
C GLY A 260 -16.29 6.37 8.98
N SER A 261 -15.98 6.60 7.71
CA SER A 261 -15.13 5.70 6.90
C SER A 261 -13.64 5.76 7.27
N GLU A 262 -13.20 6.87 7.86
CA GLU A 262 -11.84 7.12 8.31
C GLU A 262 -11.79 7.13 9.84
N MET A 263 -10.95 6.28 10.43
CA MET A 263 -10.82 6.17 11.88
C MET A 263 -9.42 5.72 12.32
N SER A 264 -8.99 6.19 13.49
CA SER A 264 -7.84 5.68 14.23
C SER A 264 -8.33 4.92 15.47
N CYS A 265 -7.58 3.90 15.89
CA CYS A 265 -7.95 2.99 16.97
C CYS A 265 -6.78 2.72 17.92
N ILE A 266 -6.98 2.95 19.21
CA ILE A 266 -6.00 2.65 20.27
C ILE A 266 -6.59 1.63 21.22
N ALA A 267 -5.82 0.59 21.55
CA ALA A 267 -6.18 -0.33 22.61
C ALA A 267 -5.80 0.25 23.97
N LEU A 268 -6.74 0.25 24.92
CA LEU A 268 -6.46 0.41 26.34
C LEU A 268 -6.43 -0.98 26.97
N CYS A 269 -5.24 -1.37 27.41
CA CYS A 269 -4.94 -2.69 27.91
C CYS A 269 -4.80 -2.69 29.42
N GLU A 270 -5.25 -3.77 30.05
CA GLU A 270 -4.97 -4.11 31.43
C GLU A 270 -3.79 -5.09 31.47
N LEU A 271 -2.83 -4.81 32.35
CA LEU A 271 -1.57 -5.53 32.50
C LEU A 271 -1.46 -6.07 33.91
N ILE A 272 -0.93 -7.29 34.03
CA ILE A 272 -0.54 -7.88 35.31
C ILE A 272 0.86 -7.36 35.65
N ASN A 273 1.04 -6.80 36.85
CA ASN A 273 2.35 -6.40 37.34
C ASN A 273 3.20 -7.64 37.64
N HIS A 274 4.01 -8.03 36.67
CA HIS A 274 4.82 -9.24 36.68
C HIS A 274 6.25 -8.94 36.21
N ALA A 275 7.21 -9.81 36.52
CA ALA A 275 8.62 -9.65 36.14
C ALA A 275 8.86 -9.57 34.62
N ASP A 276 7.95 -10.15 33.83
CA ASP A 276 7.94 -10.11 32.36
C ASP A 276 7.35 -8.81 31.77
N VAL A 277 6.90 -7.89 32.63
CA VAL A 277 6.54 -6.52 32.24
C VAL A 277 7.69 -5.60 32.62
N LYS A 278 8.46 -5.19 31.61
CA LYS A 278 9.64 -4.35 31.76
C LYS A 278 9.26 -2.88 31.73
N THR A 279 9.85 -2.08 32.61
CA THR A 279 9.58 -0.64 32.77
C THR A 279 10.87 0.10 33.12
N GLY A 280 11.00 1.33 32.61
CA GLY A 280 12.18 2.18 32.87
C GLY A 280 12.28 2.69 34.31
N ASP A 281 11.15 2.82 35.00
CA ASP A 281 11.08 3.42 36.34
C ASP A 281 11.51 2.45 37.47
N SER A 282 11.90 1.21 37.13
CA SER A 282 12.34 0.23 38.12
C SER A 282 13.85 0.34 38.40
N GLU A 283 14.22 0.43 39.68
CA GLU A 283 15.62 0.33 40.14
C GLU A 283 16.22 -1.06 39.93
N ASP A 284 15.38 -2.08 39.72
CA ASP A 284 15.80 -3.45 39.41
C ASP A 284 16.22 -3.56 37.93
N ASN A 285 17.51 -3.80 37.72
CA ASN A 285 18.10 -4.00 36.40
C ASN A 285 17.44 -5.16 35.61
N ALA A 286 16.87 -6.17 36.30
CA ALA A 286 16.17 -7.27 35.64
C ALA A 286 14.78 -6.85 35.10
N ARG A 287 14.21 -5.75 35.60
CA ARG A 287 12.92 -5.20 35.15
C ARG A 287 13.04 -3.99 34.23
N ASN A 288 14.23 -3.40 34.08
CA ASN A 288 14.45 -2.25 33.20
C ASN A 288 15.26 -2.55 31.93
N LEU A 289 15.85 -3.76 31.81
CA LEU A 289 16.64 -4.18 30.66
C LEU A 289 16.15 -5.53 30.10
N VAL A 290 16.14 -5.66 28.76
CA VAL A 290 15.92 -6.93 28.06
C VAL A 290 17.24 -7.40 27.45
N THR A 291 17.49 -8.71 27.50
CA THR A 291 18.75 -9.33 27.06
C THR A 291 19.10 -9.09 25.60
N ASP A 292 18.10 -8.82 24.74
CA ASP A 292 18.28 -8.50 23.32
C ASP A 292 18.09 -7.01 22.99
N SER A 293 18.12 -6.13 23.99
CA SER A 293 17.95 -4.68 23.80
C SER A 293 19.17 -4.04 23.11
N ILE A 294 18.93 -3.34 22.01
CA ILE A 294 19.94 -2.55 21.28
C ILE A 294 20.00 -1.11 21.81
N GLY A 295 18.87 -0.58 22.28
CA GLY A 295 18.70 0.79 22.75
C GLY A 295 18.99 1.00 24.24
N GLY A 296 19.38 -0.04 24.97
CA GLY A 296 19.62 0.02 26.41
C GLY A 296 18.34 -0.17 27.23
N ARG A 297 18.16 0.62 28.29
CA ARG A 297 17.02 0.49 29.21
C ARG A 297 15.71 0.89 28.51
N VAL A 298 14.61 0.23 28.89
CA VAL A 298 13.27 0.66 28.48
C VAL A 298 13.04 2.09 29.00
N PRO A 299 12.59 3.06 28.17
CA PRO A 299 12.38 4.42 28.64
C PRO A 299 11.26 4.53 29.66
N ASN A 300 11.32 5.56 30.50
CA ASN A 300 10.23 5.92 31.42
C ASN A 300 8.93 6.10 30.62
N LYS A 301 7.79 5.71 31.22
CA LYS A 301 6.46 5.72 30.57
C LYS A 301 6.23 4.67 29.47
N TYR A 302 7.20 3.80 29.18
CA TYR A 302 7.03 2.65 28.31
C TYR A 302 6.95 1.36 29.13
N TYR A 303 6.07 0.46 28.68
CA TYR A 303 5.99 -0.91 29.17
C TYR A 303 6.30 -1.86 28.03
N LEU A 304 7.25 -2.75 28.25
CA LEU A 304 7.59 -3.80 27.31
C LEU A 304 7.22 -5.16 27.91
N VAL A 305 6.21 -5.80 27.34
CA VAL A 305 5.68 -7.07 27.85
C VAL A 305 6.20 -8.23 27.02
N THR A 306 6.99 -9.10 27.63
CA THR A 306 7.58 -10.27 26.94
C THR A 306 6.63 -11.47 26.91
N ASN A 307 5.64 -11.53 27.79
CA ASN A 307 4.64 -12.60 27.82
C ASN A 307 3.24 -12.06 27.50
N SER A 308 2.69 -12.46 26.34
CA SER A 308 1.37 -12.01 25.85
C SER A 308 0.21 -12.39 26.76
N GLU A 309 0.35 -13.44 27.59
CA GLU A 309 -0.70 -13.84 28.54
C GLU A 309 -0.86 -12.85 29.71
N LEU A 310 -0.01 -11.82 29.81
CA LEU A 310 -0.12 -10.79 30.84
C LEU A 310 -0.93 -9.57 30.40
N VAL A 311 -1.32 -9.48 29.13
CA VAL A 311 -1.99 -8.32 28.55
C VAL A 311 -3.40 -8.67 28.11
N ARG A 312 -4.39 -7.88 28.53
CA ARG A 312 -5.77 -7.97 28.03
C ARG A 312 -6.25 -6.64 27.49
N VAL A 313 -6.75 -6.65 26.26
CA VAL A 313 -7.43 -5.48 25.69
C VAL A 313 -8.79 -5.35 26.39
N ARG A 314 -9.01 -4.23 27.08
CA ARG A 314 -10.27 -3.97 27.80
C ARG A 314 -11.13 -2.93 27.10
N TYR A 315 -10.50 -1.96 26.44
CA TYR A 315 -11.22 -0.93 25.68
C TYR A 315 -10.54 -0.61 24.36
N LEU A 316 -11.34 -0.16 23.40
CA LEU A 316 -10.92 0.43 22.13
C LEU A 316 -11.31 1.90 22.15
N LEU A 317 -10.33 2.77 21.94
CA LEU A 317 -10.47 4.22 21.87
C LEU A 317 -10.42 4.61 20.41
N ILE A 318 -11.54 5.13 19.89
CA ILE A 318 -11.70 5.45 18.48
C ILE A 318 -11.69 6.96 18.29
N TYR A 319 -10.94 7.38 17.27
CA TYR A 319 -10.90 8.73 16.76
C TYR A 319 -11.44 8.70 15.33
N SER A 320 -12.67 9.14 15.14
CA SER A 320 -13.27 9.25 13.80
C SER A 320 -13.75 10.66 13.50
N GLN A 321 -13.85 11.05 12.22
CA GLN A 321 -14.49 12.32 11.90
C GLN A 321 -15.99 12.20 12.15
N GLN A 322 -16.53 13.08 12.99
CA GLN A 322 -17.94 13.06 13.34
C GLN A 322 -18.77 13.45 12.11
N VAL A 323 -19.49 12.50 11.52
CA VAL A 323 -20.48 12.80 10.48
C VAL A 323 -21.57 13.64 11.15
N GLN A 324 -21.76 14.87 10.68
CA GLN A 324 -22.74 15.80 11.25
C GLN A 324 -24.12 15.13 11.29
N ALA A 325 -24.76 15.11 12.47
CA ALA A 325 -26.05 14.46 12.72
C ALA A 325 -27.20 14.97 11.83
N ALA A 326 -27.00 16.08 11.11
CA ALA A 326 -27.94 16.60 10.12
C ALA A 326 -28.26 15.59 9.01
N SER A 327 -27.33 14.70 8.63
CA SER A 327 -27.60 13.66 7.62
C SER A 327 -28.27 12.40 8.18
N ILE A 328 -28.44 12.28 9.50
CA ILE A 328 -29.12 11.14 10.15
C ILE A 328 -30.63 11.42 10.29
N ILE A 329 -31.04 12.69 10.35
CA ILE A 329 -32.47 13.06 10.44
C ILE A 329 -33.20 12.77 9.11
N ASP A 330 -32.50 12.81 7.97
CA ASP A 330 -33.03 12.37 6.68
C ASP A 330 -33.30 10.85 6.61
N PHE A 331 -32.81 10.04 7.56
CA PHE A 331 -33.13 8.60 7.62
C PHE A 331 -34.49 8.28 8.27
N GLN A 332 -35.13 9.25 8.94
CA GLN A 332 -36.46 9.10 9.55
C GLN A 332 -37.60 9.62 8.66
N CYS A 333 -37.31 10.45 7.66
CA CYS A 333 -38.29 11.01 6.73
C CYS A 333 -38.21 10.39 5.32
N PHE A 334 -38.37 9.07 5.23
CA PHE A 334 -38.82 8.43 3.98
C PHE A 334 -40.03 7.54 4.31
N ARG A 335 -41.20 8.17 4.48
CA ARG A 335 -42.46 7.50 4.13
C ARG A 335 -42.51 7.45 2.61
N CYS A 336 -41.98 6.40 2.00
CA CYS A 336 -42.20 6.16 0.58
C CYS A 336 -42.65 4.73 0.35
N THR A 337 -43.96 4.61 0.24
CA THR A 337 -44.68 3.55 -0.45
C THR A 337 -44.29 3.60 -1.94
N ASP A 338 -43.14 3.04 -2.31
CA ASP A 338 -42.88 2.52 -3.66
C ASP A 338 -41.47 1.92 -3.76
N ASN A 339 -41.38 0.70 -4.31
CA ASN A 339 -40.14 -0.09 -4.52
C ASN A 339 -39.11 0.54 -5.47
N LYS A 340 -39.23 1.84 -5.80
CA LYS A 340 -38.32 2.58 -6.68
C LYS A 340 -37.24 3.38 -5.93
N GLY A 341 -37.36 3.55 -4.61
CA GLY A 341 -36.41 4.34 -3.80
C GLY A 341 -35.05 3.68 -3.54
N LEU A 342 -35.02 2.36 -3.34
CA LEU A 342 -33.78 1.60 -3.07
C LEU A 342 -32.87 1.54 -4.31
N LEU A 343 -33.44 1.31 -5.49
CA LEU A 343 -32.70 1.33 -6.76
C LEU A 343 -32.21 2.74 -7.12
N ALA A 344 -32.95 3.79 -6.73
CA ALA A 344 -32.50 5.18 -6.86
C ALA A 344 -31.32 5.47 -5.91
N TRP A 345 -31.36 4.99 -4.66
CA TRP A 345 -30.24 5.07 -3.72
C TRP A 345 -29.01 4.29 -4.24
N PHE A 346 -29.19 3.08 -4.78
CA PHE A 346 -28.10 2.31 -5.43
C PHE A 346 -27.55 3.00 -6.70
N LYS A 347 -28.38 3.74 -7.44
CA LYS A 347 -27.94 4.57 -8.57
C LYS A 347 -27.22 5.86 -8.13
N GLN A 348 -27.60 6.42 -6.98
CA GLN A 348 -27.08 7.66 -6.43
C GLN A 348 -25.82 7.46 -5.58
N HIS A 349 -25.61 6.26 -5.03
CA HIS A 349 -24.46 5.86 -4.20
C HIS A 349 -23.60 4.77 -4.82
N LYS A 350 -23.47 4.75 -6.16
CA LYS A 350 -22.50 3.91 -6.89
C LYS A 350 -21.05 4.45 -6.81
N LEU A 351 -20.73 5.12 -5.72
CA LEU A 351 -19.50 5.84 -5.43
C LEU A 351 -19.36 5.88 -3.91
N LEU A 352 -18.67 4.90 -3.32
CA LEU A 352 -17.97 4.99 -2.01
C LEU A 352 -17.38 3.63 -1.60
N THR A 353 -16.68 2.98 -2.52
CA THR A 353 -15.45 2.23 -2.24
C THR A 353 -14.60 2.45 -3.49
N PHE A 354 -13.46 3.13 -3.32
CA PHE A 354 -12.58 3.70 -4.37
C PHE A 354 -13.05 5.00 -5.03
N ASN A 355 -12.81 6.10 -4.32
CA ASN A 355 -12.54 7.42 -4.91
C ASN A 355 -11.37 8.05 -4.16
N ILE A 356 -10.14 7.56 -4.39
CA ILE A 356 -8.94 8.37 -4.13
C ILE A 356 -8.78 9.26 -5.36
N VAL A 357 -9.53 10.36 -5.35
CA VAL A 357 -9.19 11.57 -6.08
C VAL A 357 -8.01 12.19 -5.31
N ASN A 358 -6.90 12.39 -6.00
CA ASN A 358 -5.87 13.32 -5.54
C ASN A 358 -6.56 14.66 -5.27
N GLN A 359 -6.57 15.14 -4.03
CA GLN A 359 -6.99 16.49 -3.68
C GLN A 359 -5.92 17.52 -4.14
N GLU A 360 -5.67 17.58 -5.44
CA GLU A 360 -5.18 18.79 -6.07
C GLU A 360 -6.40 19.38 -6.80
N ASN A 361 -6.97 20.46 -6.25
CA ASN A 361 -8.04 21.31 -6.79
C ASN A 361 -9.51 20.98 -6.46
N VAL A 362 -9.95 21.13 -5.20
CA VAL A 362 -11.26 21.74 -4.85
C VAL A 362 -11.09 22.56 -3.56
N LYS A 363 -11.69 23.76 -3.55
CA LYS A 363 -11.61 24.83 -2.55
C LYS A 363 -11.72 24.38 -1.09
N ASN A 364 -10.82 24.93 -0.27
CA ASN A 364 -10.72 24.82 1.18
C ASN A 364 -12.07 24.94 1.91
N VAL A 365 -12.45 23.88 2.64
CA VAL A 365 -13.22 24.01 3.88
C VAL A 365 -12.25 23.72 5.02
N LYS A 366 -11.96 24.76 5.83
CA LYS A 366 -11.01 24.70 6.95
C LYS A 366 -11.42 23.60 7.95
N SER A 367 -10.57 22.60 8.15
CA SER A 367 -10.54 21.82 9.39
C SER A 367 -9.39 22.35 10.25
N SER A 368 -9.74 22.91 11.41
CA SER A 368 -8.77 23.38 12.40
C SER A 368 -8.19 22.17 13.15
N VAL A 369 -6.99 21.74 12.78
CA VAL A 369 -6.16 20.84 13.60
C VAL A 369 -4.92 21.62 14.03
N THR A 370 -4.89 21.96 15.31
CA THR A 370 -3.78 22.67 15.95
C THR A 370 -2.58 21.73 16.03
N THR A 371 -1.51 22.07 15.32
CA THR A 371 -0.21 21.39 15.42
C THR A 371 0.49 21.80 16.71
N VAL A 372 0.79 20.82 17.58
CA VAL A 372 1.68 21.03 18.73
C VAL A 372 3.11 20.76 18.27
N ALA A 373 3.94 21.81 18.30
CA ALA A 373 5.36 21.70 18.03
C ALA A 373 6.08 21.08 19.24
N GLY A 374 6.63 19.87 19.06
CA GLY A 374 7.51 19.23 20.04
C GLY A 374 8.61 18.44 19.33
N LYS A 375 9.87 18.84 19.50
CA LYS A 375 11.05 18.10 19.02
C LYS A 375 11.19 16.80 19.82
N THR A 376 10.97 15.63 19.21
CA THR A 376 11.37 14.35 19.81
C THR A 376 12.16 13.48 18.82
N ARG A 377 13.27 12.92 19.32
CA ARG A 377 14.17 11.98 18.63
C ARG A 377 13.50 10.61 18.49
N ARG A 378 13.75 9.94 17.35
CA ARG A 378 13.47 8.53 16.97
C ARG A 378 12.43 7.77 17.82
N ALA A 379 11.29 7.49 17.20
CA ALA A 379 10.20 6.65 17.69
C ALA A 379 10.64 5.20 18.02
N ALA A 380 10.19 4.67 19.16
CA ALA A 380 10.58 3.39 19.74
C ALA A 380 9.55 2.25 19.57
N LEU A 381 8.32 2.53 19.12
CA LEU A 381 7.29 1.50 18.95
C LEU A 381 7.34 0.98 17.50
N GLY A 382 7.62 -0.30 17.30
CA GLY A 382 7.60 -0.92 15.98
C GLY A 382 6.18 -1.26 15.51
N GLU A 383 5.94 -1.30 14.19
CA GLU A 383 4.69 -1.79 13.63
C GLU A 383 4.53 -3.32 13.78
N ILE A 384 3.28 -3.74 14.00
CA ILE A 384 2.87 -5.08 14.43
C ILE A 384 2.08 -5.79 13.32
N GLY A 385 2.36 -7.08 13.09
CA GLY A 385 1.59 -7.95 12.19
C GLY A 385 1.44 -9.38 12.76
N ASN A 386 0.21 -9.92 12.74
CA ASN A 386 -0.18 -11.16 13.43
C ASN A 386 0.16 -12.45 12.66
N LYS A 387 1.33 -13.08 12.90
CA LYS A 387 1.61 -14.46 12.43
C LYS A 387 1.21 -15.49 13.50
N VAL A 388 0.32 -16.42 13.12
CA VAL A 388 -0.14 -17.55 13.96
C VAL A 388 0.37 -18.82 13.29
N ASN A 389 1.14 -19.64 14.01
CA ASN A 389 1.54 -20.98 13.57
C ASN A 389 0.40 -21.96 13.87
N THR A 390 -0.29 -22.42 12.84
CA THR A 390 -1.16 -23.60 12.93
C THR A 390 -0.34 -24.83 12.52
N LEU A 391 0.21 -25.55 13.50
CA LEU A 391 0.77 -26.88 13.26
C LEU A 391 -0.36 -27.91 13.23
N ARG A 392 -0.78 -28.31 12.02
CA ARG A 392 -1.07 -29.70 11.63
C ARG A 392 -0.74 -29.80 10.14
N GLY A 393 0.11 -30.77 9.81
CA GLY A 393 1.03 -30.73 8.67
C GLY A 393 0.41 -30.70 7.29
N ILE A 394 1.14 -30.06 6.37
CA ILE A 394 1.54 -30.46 5.01
C ILE A 394 2.46 -29.32 4.51
N GLU A 395 3.63 -29.67 3.97
CA GLU A 395 4.57 -28.71 3.37
C GLU A 395 3.95 -28.10 2.09
N PRO A 396 4.13 -26.79 1.81
CA PRO A 396 3.63 -26.20 0.59
C PRO A 396 4.39 -26.73 -0.63
N VAL A 397 3.62 -27.15 -1.63
CA VAL A 397 4.07 -27.73 -2.90
C VAL A 397 4.93 -26.73 -3.68
N ASP A 398 6.14 -27.17 -4.00
CA ASP A 398 7.12 -26.48 -4.84
C ASP A 398 6.61 -26.32 -6.29
N ARG A 399 6.41 -25.07 -6.73
CA ARG A 399 6.06 -24.71 -8.12
C ARG A 399 7.28 -24.27 -8.94
N THR A 400 8.45 -24.87 -8.73
CA THR A 400 9.64 -24.59 -9.55
C THR A 400 9.90 -25.57 -10.71
N SER A 401 8.99 -26.50 -11.01
CA SER A 401 9.17 -27.48 -12.09
C SER A 401 8.74 -26.98 -13.48
N LEU A 402 9.33 -25.87 -13.97
CA LEU A 402 9.32 -25.53 -15.40
C LEU A 402 10.70 -25.10 -15.96
N LEU A 403 11.80 -25.40 -15.26
CA LEU A 403 13.14 -25.24 -15.80
C LEU A 403 13.91 -26.57 -15.70
N THR A 404 13.70 -27.45 -16.69
CA THR A 404 14.49 -28.68 -16.82
C THR A 404 15.93 -28.37 -17.22
N LYS A 405 16.83 -28.63 -16.26
CA LYS A 405 18.09 -29.39 -16.34
C LYS A 405 18.96 -29.24 -17.60
N ASP A 406 20.19 -28.77 -17.36
CA ASP A 406 21.38 -29.53 -17.76
C ASP A 406 22.44 -29.45 -16.65
N LYS A 407 22.85 -30.62 -16.13
CA LYS A 407 23.87 -30.77 -15.10
C LYS A 407 25.20 -31.16 -15.75
N LYS A 408 26.23 -30.32 -15.62
CA LYS A 408 27.63 -30.80 -15.61
C LYS A 408 28.24 -30.50 -14.23
N LYS A 409 28.68 -31.57 -13.57
CA LYS A 409 29.42 -31.57 -12.29
C LYS A 409 30.84 -31.05 -12.53
N ILE A 410 31.30 -30.10 -11.70
CA ILE A 410 32.73 -29.93 -11.40
C ILE A 410 32.90 -29.76 -9.88
N THR A 411 33.94 -30.43 -9.39
CA THR A 411 34.27 -30.74 -8.00
C THR A 411 35.17 -29.65 -7.38
N VAL A 412 34.78 -29.20 -6.17
CA VAL A 412 35.56 -28.74 -4.99
C VAL A 412 36.91 -28.02 -5.17
N GLN A 413 37.08 -26.85 -4.53
CA GLN A 413 38.16 -26.61 -3.56
C GLN A 413 37.85 -25.47 -2.58
N LYS A 414 37.82 -25.83 -1.28
CA LYS A 414 37.88 -24.93 -0.11
C LYS A 414 39.31 -24.40 -0.01
N GLN A 415 39.49 -23.08 0.13
CA GLN A 415 40.71 -22.51 0.71
C GLN A 415 40.40 -21.61 1.89
N ALA A 416 41.25 -21.75 2.89
CA ALA A 416 41.11 -21.32 4.26
C ALA A 416 41.48 -19.84 4.45
N ILE A 417 40.85 -19.28 5.49
CA ILE A 417 40.99 -17.93 6.02
C ILE A 417 42.39 -17.75 6.62
N LYS A 418 43.05 -16.61 6.35
CA LYS A 418 44.15 -16.06 7.16
C LYS A 418 43.72 -14.72 7.80
N PRO A 419 44.23 -14.37 9.00
CA PRO A 419 43.74 -13.25 9.82
C PRO A 419 44.29 -11.89 9.37
N PRO A 420 43.67 -10.77 9.80
CA PRO A 420 44.02 -9.44 9.32
C PRO A 420 45.22 -8.84 10.07
N GLU A 421 46.11 -8.19 9.32
CA GLU A 421 47.18 -7.34 9.85
C GLU A 421 46.64 -5.96 10.28
N LYS A 422 47.20 -5.47 11.38
CA LYS A 422 46.89 -4.20 12.06
C LYS A 422 47.32 -2.99 11.22
N LEU A 423 46.45 -2.00 11.09
CA LEU A 423 46.80 -0.65 10.62
C LEU A 423 46.65 0.35 11.77
N ASN A 424 47.71 1.12 11.98
CA ASN A 424 47.93 2.07 13.06
C ASN A 424 46.92 3.23 13.06
N GLU A 425 46.43 3.55 14.26
CA GLU A 425 45.65 4.74 14.59
C GLU A 425 46.49 6.01 14.47
N LYS A 426 45.92 7.08 13.89
CA LYS A 426 46.38 8.47 14.03
C LYS A 426 45.30 9.31 14.73
N PRO A 427 45.66 10.36 15.49
CA PRO A 427 44.76 11.06 16.42
C PRO A 427 43.72 11.94 15.72
N PRO A 428 42.70 12.45 16.44
CA PRO A 428 41.52 13.06 15.84
C PRO A 428 41.80 14.47 15.31
N VAL A 429 41.44 14.72 14.05
CA VAL A 429 41.43 16.06 13.47
C VAL A 429 40.14 16.76 13.90
N GLN A 430 40.30 17.91 14.54
CA GLN A 430 39.24 18.79 15.03
C GLN A 430 38.39 19.34 13.86
N ILE A 431 37.08 19.38 14.10
CA ILE A 431 36.07 19.96 13.22
C ILE A 431 36.28 21.49 13.19
N VAL A 432 36.80 22.03 12.09
CA VAL A 432 36.87 23.47 11.85
C VAL A 432 35.73 23.88 10.92
N LYS A 433 34.82 24.70 11.43
CA LYS A 433 33.77 25.39 10.65
C LYS A 433 34.43 26.29 9.60
N PRO A 434 33.97 26.34 8.33
CA PRO A 434 34.46 27.35 7.40
C PRO A 434 33.89 28.72 7.79
N VAL A 435 34.74 29.58 8.32
CA VAL A 435 34.52 31.03 8.42
C VAL A 435 35.09 31.65 7.15
N VAL A 436 34.24 32.22 6.30
CA VAL A 436 34.67 33.04 5.17
C VAL A 436 35.19 34.36 5.73
N LYS A 437 36.50 34.55 5.74
CA LYS A 437 37.14 35.84 6.04
C LYS A 437 37.00 36.77 4.84
N VAL A 438 36.11 37.74 4.96
CA VAL A 438 36.11 38.95 4.14
C VAL A 438 37.39 39.73 4.48
N THR A 439 38.27 39.93 3.50
CA THR A 439 39.39 40.87 3.63
C THR A 439 38.96 42.16 2.96
N THR A 440 38.78 43.18 3.78
CA THR A 440 38.50 44.56 3.37
C THR A 440 39.79 45.19 2.85
N SER A 441 39.81 45.55 1.58
CA SER A 441 40.70 46.59 1.05
C SER A 441 39.81 47.61 0.34
N GLN A 442 39.56 48.74 1.02
CA GLN A 442 38.94 49.92 0.44
C GLN A 442 40.00 50.67 -0.36
N GLU A 443 39.85 50.73 -1.68
CA GLU A 443 40.21 51.92 -2.44
C GLU A 443 39.01 52.26 -3.33
N ASN A 444 38.50 53.47 -3.13
CA ASN A 444 37.40 54.05 -3.86
C ASN A 444 37.81 54.30 -5.31
N ASN A 445 37.09 53.69 -6.24
CA ASN A 445 36.86 54.26 -7.56
C ASN A 445 35.48 53.78 -8.03
N GLU A 446 34.56 54.72 -8.18
CA GLU A 446 33.28 54.51 -8.83
C GLU A 446 33.53 53.98 -10.25
N VAL A 447 33.22 52.71 -10.46
CA VAL A 447 33.03 52.15 -11.81
C VAL A 447 31.65 51.52 -11.82
N SER A 448 30.71 52.25 -12.41
CA SER A 448 29.40 51.74 -12.79
C SER A 448 29.58 50.49 -13.65
N LEU A 449 29.20 49.31 -13.14
CA LEU A 449 29.09 48.12 -13.97
C LEU A 449 28.06 48.40 -15.08
N PRO A 450 28.37 48.12 -16.36
CA PRO A 450 27.40 48.26 -17.42
C PRO A 450 26.25 47.29 -17.15
N SER A 451 25.04 47.82 -17.12
CA SER A 451 23.84 47.01 -17.27
C SER A 451 24.04 46.15 -18.52
N LYS A 452 23.96 44.83 -18.36
CA LYS A 452 23.81 43.92 -19.48
C LYS A 452 22.50 44.32 -20.14
N LYS A 453 22.57 45.15 -21.19
CA LYS A 453 21.45 45.35 -22.10
C LYS A 453 21.21 43.99 -22.73
N GLU A 454 20.15 43.33 -22.29
CA GLU A 454 19.51 42.29 -23.09
C GLU A 454 19.29 42.88 -24.47
N ILE A 455 19.97 42.33 -25.46
CA ILE A 455 19.64 42.60 -26.85
C ILE A 455 18.32 41.88 -27.08
N GLN A 456 17.21 42.55 -26.78
CA GLN A 456 15.89 42.12 -27.20
C GLN A 456 15.88 42.21 -28.72
N SER A 457 16.02 41.06 -29.37
CA SER A 457 15.74 40.93 -30.79
C SER A 457 14.34 41.48 -31.06
N PHE A 458 14.20 42.39 -32.03
CA PHE A 458 12.93 43.00 -32.41
C PHE A 458 11.82 41.97 -32.71
N SER A 459 12.21 40.73 -33.00
CA SER A 459 11.30 39.60 -33.27
C SER A 459 10.66 38.97 -32.04
N SER A 460 11.20 39.12 -30.81
CA SER A 460 10.62 38.51 -29.60
C SER A 460 9.41 39.28 -29.05
N ASN A 461 9.27 40.56 -29.41
CA ASN A 461 8.15 41.42 -28.99
C ASN A 461 6.90 41.28 -29.89
N LEU A 462 6.96 40.42 -30.92
CA LEU A 462 5.89 40.19 -31.90
C LEU A 462 5.06 38.92 -31.64
N LEU A 463 5.44 38.09 -30.65
CA LEU A 463 4.70 36.87 -30.30
C LEU A 463 3.94 37.14 -28.99
N GLU A 464 2.61 37.09 -29.04
CA GLU A 464 1.76 37.13 -27.84
C GLU A 464 2.02 35.87 -26.99
N ILE A 465 2.91 35.98 -26.00
CA ILE A 465 3.16 34.94 -25.00
C ILE A 465 2.29 35.26 -23.80
N GLU A 466 1.35 34.37 -23.51
CA GLU A 466 0.46 34.48 -22.34
C GLU A 466 1.23 34.23 -21.04
N ASP A 467 1.04 35.08 -20.04
CA ASP A 467 1.49 34.78 -18.67
C ASP A 467 0.55 33.72 -18.07
N ILE A 468 1.03 32.48 -18.01
CA ILE A 468 0.24 31.36 -17.53
C ILE A 468 0.04 31.43 -16.01
N ASP A 469 0.86 32.21 -15.28
CA ASP A 469 0.87 32.26 -13.81
C ASP A 469 0.11 33.48 -13.24
N GLU A 470 -0.44 34.33 -14.10
CA GLU A 470 -1.18 35.55 -13.70
C GLU A 470 -2.34 35.25 -12.73
N GLU A 471 -3.15 34.23 -13.02
CA GLU A 471 -4.32 33.86 -12.20
C GLU A 471 -3.95 33.23 -10.84
N ASP A 472 -2.69 32.82 -10.67
CA ASP A 472 -2.23 32.11 -9.47
C ASP A 472 -1.63 33.04 -8.41
N LYS A 473 -1.44 34.34 -8.72
CA LYS A 473 -0.77 35.31 -7.83
C LYS A 473 -1.41 35.40 -6.43
N GLU A 474 -2.73 35.26 -6.36
CA GLU A 474 -3.50 35.34 -5.11
C GLU A 474 -3.53 34.02 -4.31
N ASN A 475 -2.91 32.94 -4.82
CA ASN A 475 -2.86 31.64 -4.13
C ASN A 475 -1.46 31.33 -3.61
N PRO A 476 -1.17 31.57 -2.31
CA PRO A 476 0.12 31.26 -1.72
C PRO A 476 0.55 29.79 -1.85
N SER A 477 -0.39 28.87 -2.05
CA SER A 477 -0.10 27.43 -2.18
C SER A 477 0.45 27.06 -3.57
N LEU A 478 0.21 27.89 -4.58
CA LEU A 478 0.71 27.67 -5.94
C LEU A 478 2.08 28.31 -6.17
N VAL A 479 2.48 29.22 -5.28
CA VAL A 479 3.87 29.72 -5.20
C VAL A 479 4.33 30.34 -6.54
N SER A 480 3.40 30.98 -7.27
CA SER A 480 3.57 31.47 -8.64
C SER A 480 4.77 32.41 -8.82
N ILE A 481 5.07 33.23 -7.81
CA ILE A 481 6.23 34.12 -7.78
C ILE A 481 7.59 33.39 -7.96
N TYR A 482 7.68 32.11 -7.59
CA TYR A 482 8.89 31.31 -7.74
C TYR A 482 8.80 30.33 -8.92
N SER A 483 7.66 30.26 -9.62
CA SER A 483 7.44 29.28 -10.70
C SER A 483 8.57 29.33 -11.73
N ASN A 484 8.95 30.50 -12.25
CA ASN A 484 10.00 30.58 -13.26
C ASN A 484 11.35 30.07 -12.74
N ASN A 485 11.75 30.51 -11.54
CA ASN A 485 13.02 30.08 -10.94
C ASN A 485 13.04 28.58 -10.60
N ILE A 486 11.90 28.02 -10.16
CA ILE A 486 11.79 26.58 -9.88
C ILE A 486 12.06 25.79 -11.16
N TYR A 487 11.44 26.13 -12.28
CA TYR A 487 11.61 25.35 -13.52
C TYR A 487 12.97 25.58 -14.18
N GLU A 488 13.56 26.77 -14.05
CA GLU A 488 14.95 27.02 -14.42
C GLU A 488 15.92 26.15 -13.59
N TYR A 489 15.68 26.04 -12.28
CA TYR A 489 16.45 25.17 -11.40
C TYR A 489 16.25 23.68 -11.74
N LEU A 490 15.02 23.23 -12.01
CA LEU A 490 14.77 21.86 -12.43
C LEU A 490 15.50 21.53 -13.74
N ARG A 491 15.57 22.45 -14.71
CA ARG A 491 16.38 22.26 -15.93
C ARG A 491 17.88 22.18 -15.65
N THR A 492 18.37 22.95 -14.69
CA THR A 492 19.76 22.83 -14.23
C THR A 492 20.01 21.43 -13.64
N LEU A 493 19.09 20.93 -12.82
CA LEU A 493 19.20 19.61 -12.21
C LEU A 493 19.09 18.45 -13.20
N GLU A 494 18.26 18.53 -14.24
CA GLU A 494 18.22 17.45 -15.25
C GLU A 494 19.55 17.34 -16.02
N GLY A 495 20.24 18.46 -16.26
CA GLY A 495 21.57 18.50 -16.84
C GLY A 495 22.66 17.95 -15.91
N MET A 496 22.51 18.14 -14.58
CA MET A 496 23.44 17.60 -13.58
C MET A 496 23.29 16.08 -13.37
N TYR A 497 22.10 15.52 -13.60
CA TYR A 497 21.80 14.11 -13.36
C TYR A 497 21.33 13.37 -14.64
N PRO A 498 22.17 13.32 -15.70
CA PRO A 498 21.81 12.69 -16.96
C PRO A 498 21.88 11.16 -16.89
N ILE A 499 21.12 10.51 -17.77
CA ILE A 499 21.26 9.09 -18.09
C ILE A 499 21.91 8.97 -19.46
N SER A 500 23.03 8.25 -19.55
CA SER A 500 23.75 8.03 -20.79
C SER A 500 22.99 7.06 -21.68
N LYS A 501 22.89 7.38 -22.98
CA LYS A 501 22.37 6.46 -23.98
C LYS A 501 23.21 5.17 -23.98
N GLY A 502 22.56 4.02 -23.84
CA GLY A 502 23.25 2.74 -23.87
C GLY A 502 24.02 2.38 -22.59
N TYR A 503 23.72 2.96 -21.42
CA TYR A 503 24.48 2.75 -20.18
C TYR A 503 24.59 1.26 -19.74
N LEU A 504 23.64 0.39 -20.11
CA LEU A 504 23.67 -1.06 -19.85
C LEU A 504 24.54 -1.85 -20.85
N SER A 505 25.09 -1.22 -21.89
CA SER A 505 25.95 -1.91 -22.87
C SER A 505 27.15 -2.54 -22.18
N GLY A 506 27.37 -3.84 -22.40
CA GLY A 506 28.47 -4.61 -21.78
C GLY A 506 28.27 -4.97 -20.30
N GLN A 507 27.08 -4.77 -19.74
CA GLN A 507 26.74 -5.26 -18.39
C GLN A 507 25.99 -6.61 -18.46
N GLU A 508 25.96 -7.36 -17.35
CA GLU A 508 25.15 -8.58 -17.26
C GLU A 508 23.64 -8.27 -17.28
N VAL A 509 23.25 -7.13 -16.68
CA VAL A 509 21.88 -6.62 -16.74
C VAL A 509 21.59 -6.09 -18.14
N THR A 510 20.63 -6.72 -18.81
CA THR A 510 20.22 -6.32 -20.17
C THR A 510 19.06 -5.31 -20.15
N PRO A 511 18.88 -4.49 -21.20
CA PRO A 511 17.71 -3.62 -21.37
C PRO A 511 16.38 -4.34 -21.14
N LYS A 512 16.25 -5.56 -21.66
CA LYS A 512 15.06 -6.39 -21.50
C LYS A 512 14.79 -6.74 -20.03
N MET A 513 15.84 -7.03 -19.25
CA MET A 513 15.70 -7.32 -17.81
C MET A 513 15.25 -6.10 -17.03
N ARG A 514 15.78 -4.91 -17.38
CA ARG A 514 15.31 -3.63 -16.80
C ARG A 514 13.83 -3.42 -17.09
N SER A 515 13.37 -3.60 -18.33
CA SER A 515 11.95 -3.44 -18.67
C SER A 515 11.04 -4.42 -17.92
N VAL A 516 11.46 -5.69 -17.75
CA VAL A 516 10.75 -6.68 -16.91
C VAL A 516 10.65 -6.19 -15.46
N LEU A 517 11.77 -5.69 -14.90
CA LEU A 517 11.79 -5.20 -13.53
C LEU A 517 10.84 -4.01 -13.35
N ILE A 518 10.88 -3.03 -14.25
CA ILE A 518 10.06 -1.82 -14.13
C ILE A 518 8.58 -2.14 -14.31
N ASP A 519 8.21 -3.03 -15.25
CA ASP A 519 6.83 -3.49 -15.41
C ASP A 519 6.30 -4.10 -14.10
N TRP A 520 7.09 -4.96 -13.45
CA TRP A 520 6.73 -5.51 -12.14
C TRP A 520 6.68 -4.43 -11.03
N LEU A 521 7.60 -3.47 -11.02
CA LEU A 521 7.57 -2.37 -10.05
C LEU A 521 6.35 -1.46 -10.24
N VAL A 522 5.76 -1.37 -11.44
CA VAL A 522 4.48 -0.67 -11.64
C VAL A 522 3.35 -1.40 -10.89
N ASP A 523 3.32 -2.74 -10.91
CA ASP A 523 2.35 -3.50 -10.13
C ASP A 523 2.57 -3.33 -8.62
N VAL A 524 3.83 -3.36 -8.16
CA VAL A 524 4.18 -3.11 -6.74
C VAL A 524 3.76 -1.70 -6.31
N HIS A 525 4.03 -0.69 -7.15
CA HIS A 525 3.61 0.69 -6.96
C HIS A 525 2.10 0.79 -6.73
N GLN A 526 1.31 0.11 -7.57
CA GLN A 526 -0.15 0.08 -7.42
C GLN A 526 -0.60 -0.64 -6.14
N GLN A 527 0.07 -1.73 -5.77
CA GLN A 527 -0.26 -2.53 -4.59
C GLN A 527 0.02 -1.79 -3.28
N PHE A 528 1.08 -0.99 -3.22
CA PHE A 528 1.37 -0.12 -2.08
C PHE A 528 0.63 1.22 -2.10
N HIS A 529 -0.13 1.50 -3.16
CA HIS A 529 -0.88 2.76 -3.33
C HIS A 529 0.01 4.00 -3.24
N LEU A 530 1.22 3.90 -3.78
CA LEU A 530 2.22 4.98 -3.72
C LEU A 530 1.87 6.12 -4.68
N MET A 531 2.41 7.31 -4.41
CA MET A 531 2.37 8.46 -5.29
C MET A 531 3.09 8.17 -6.61
N GLN A 532 2.70 8.85 -7.70
CA GLN A 532 3.34 8.59 -8.98
C GLN A 532 4.79 9.06 -8.97
N GLU A 533 5.06 10.18 -8.32
CA GLU A 533 6.39 10.73 -8.05
C GLU A 533 7.34 9.65 -7.53
N THR A 534 6.88 8.84 -6.57
CA THR A 534 7.63 7.71 -6.00
C THR A 534 8.06 6.69 -7.06
N LEU A 535 7.19 6.36 -8.02
CA LEU A 535 7.54 5.46 -9.15
C LEU A 535 8.59 6.09 -10.07
N TYR A 536 8.42 7.36 -10.45
CA TYR A 536 9.38 8.04 -11.31
C TYR A 536 10.76 8.17 -10.63
N LEU A 537 10.78 8.50 -9.33
CA LEU A 537 11.99 8.57 -8.54
C LEU A 537 12.66 7.20 -8.36
N THR A 538 11.86 6.14 -8.20
CA THR A 538 12.34 4.75 -8.18
C THR A 538 13.11 4.42 -9.44
N VAL A 539 12.51 4.67 -10.61
CA VAL A 539 13.14 4.36 -11.92
C VAL A 539 14.38 5.23 -12.14
N ALA A 540 14.31 6.52 -11.82
CA ALA A 540 15.46 7.42 -11.90
C ALA A 540 16.63 6.97 -11.01
N THR A 541 16.33 6.43 -9.82
CA THR A 541 17.32 5.88 -8.89
C THR A 541 17.95 4.61 -9.44
N ILE A 542 17.14 3.69 -9.99
CA ILE A 542 17.62 2.45 -10.61
C ILE A 542 18.57 2.76 -11.77
N ASP A 543 18.16 3.62 -12.70
CA ASP A 543 18.94 3.92 -13.90
C ASP A 543 20.29 4.58 -13.55
N ARG A 544 20.28 5.58 -12.66
CA ARG A 544 21.52 6.23 -12.21
C ARG A 544 22.42 5.27 -11.46
N PHE A 545 21.86 4.40 -10.63
CA PHE A 545 22.63 3.41 -9.90
C PHE A 545 23.28 2.38 -10.82
N LEU A 546 22.54 1.80 -11.77
CA LEU A 546 23.07 0.82 -12.72
C LEU A 546 24.07 1.44 -13.72
N GLN A 547 23.94 2.73 -14.01
CA GLN A 547 24.94 3.48 -14.78
C GLN A 547 26.27 3.60 -14.01
N ALA A 548 26.22 3.97 -12.73
CA ALA A 548 27.40 4.18 -11.91
C ALA A 548 28.04 2.86 -11.39
N PHE A 549 27.22 1.86 -11.06
CA PHE A 549 27.64 0.60 -10.46
C PHE A 549 27.37 -0.58 -11.39
N ARG A 550 28.34 -0.85 -12.26
CA ARG A 550 28.23 -1.79 -13.40
C ARG A 550 28.37 -3.28 -13.06
N SER A 551 28.43 -3.63 -11.77
CA SER A 551 28.72 -5.00 -11.28
C SER A 551 27.50 -5.69 -10.64
N ILE A 552 26.28 -5.26 -10.96
CA ILE A 552 25.05 -5.95 -10.57
C ILE A 552 24.85 -7.15 -11.50
N ASP A 553 24.59 -8.30 -10.89
CA ASP A 553 24.23 -9.52 -11.61
C ASP A 553 22.71 -9.64 -11.75
N ARG A 554 22.24 -10.55 -12.58
CA ARG A 554 20.81 -10.77 -12.80
C ARG A 554 20.04 -11.07 -11.50
N LYS A 555 20.67 -11.80 -10.57
CA LYS A 555 20.01 -12.26 -9.33
C LYS A 555 19.74 -11.12 -8.36
N ARG A 556 20.59 -10.10 -8.30
CA ARG A 556 20.43 -8.94 -7.41
C ARG A 556 19.62 -7.81 -8.03
N LEU A 557 19.22 -7.91 -9.30
CA LEU A 557 18.49 -6.84 -10.00
C LEU A 557 17.13 -6.52 -9.34
N GLN A 558 16.38 -7.53 -8.89
CA GLN A 558 15.11 -7.28 -8.19
C GLN A 558 15.35 -6.65 -6.81
N LEU A 559 16.42 -7.05 -6.10
CA LEU A 559 16.84 -6.41 -4.85
C LEU A 559 17.14 -4.93 -5.05
N VAL A 560 17.85 -4.55 -6.12
CA VAL A 560 18.06 -3.14 -6.50
C VAL A 560 16.72 -2.43 -6.71
N GLY A 561 15.79 -3.05 -7.44
CA GLY A 561 14.48 -2.46 -7.73
C GLY A 561 13.65 -2.14 -6.48
N VAL A 562 13.46 -3.12 -5.59
CA VAL A 562 12.69 -2.91 -4.37
C VAL A 562 13.37 -1.95 -3.40
N THR A 563 14.70 -1.96 -3.36
CA THR A 563 15.46 -1.06 -2.50
C THR A 563 15.40 0.38 -3.02
N ALA A 564 15.48 0.59 -4.35
CA ALA A 564 15.29 1.90 -4.95
C ALA A 564 13.88 2.44 -4.67
N MET A 565 12.85 1.58 -4.71
CA MET A 565 11.50 1.98 -4.35
C MET A 565 11.37 2.29 -2.86
N PHE A 566 12.00 1.52 -1.98
CA PHE A 566 12.04 1.82 -0.55
C PHE A 566 12.69 3.19 -0.27
N ILE A 567 13.80 3.51 -0.95
CA ILE A 567 14.44 4.84 -0.86
C ILE A 567 13.49 5.93 -1.36
N ALA A 568 12.89 5.74 -2.54
CA ALA A 568 11.97 6.71 -3.11
C ALA A 568 10.73 6.94 -2.22
N SER A 569 10.18 5.88 -1.62
CA SER A 569 9.06 5.97 -0.70
C SER A 569 9.41 6.77 0.56
N LYS A 570 10.62 6.58 1.12
CA LYS A 570 11.07 7.40 2.26
C LYS A 570 11.30 8.86 1.90
N TYR A 571 11.51 9.16 0.62
CA TYR A 571 11.76 10.51 0.14
C TYR A 571 10.46 11.26 -0.18
N GLU A 572 9.50 10.60 -0.82
CA GLU A 572 8.27 11.23 -1.34
C GLU A 572 7.02 11.00 -0.48
N GLU A 573 6.91 9.87 0.22
CA GLU A 573 5.67 9.52 0.91
C GLU A 573 5.61 10.14 2.31
N MET A 574 4.43 10.67 2.69
CA MET A 574 4.16 11.06 4.07
C MET A 574 4.26 9.85 5.02
N TYR A 575 3.81 8.67 4.55
CA TYR A 575 3.87 7.41 5.27
C TYR A 575 4.44 6.31 4.36
N SER A 576 5.77 6.18 4.35
CA SER A 576 6.45 5.15 3.57
C SER A 576 6.13 3.73 4.09
N PRO A 577 6.01 2.70 3.21
CA PRO A 577 5.85 1.31 3.66
C PRO A 577 7.03 0.84 4.53
N ASP A 578 6.78 -0.08 5.45
CA ASP A 578 7.85 -0.63 6.30
C ASP A 578 8.76 -1.53 5.46
N ILE A 579 10.02 -1.66 5.86
CA ILE A 579 10.96 -2.53 5.18
C ILE A 579 10.48 -4.00 5.10
N ASN A 580 9.71 -4.47 6.08
CA ASN A 580 9.12 -5.81 6.04
C ASN A 580 8.08 -5.96 4.92
N ASP A 581 7.48 -4.87 4.46
CA ASP A 581 6.52 -4.88 3.35
C ASP A 581 7.27 -5.16 2.04
N PHE A 582 8.48 -4.61 1.89
CA PHE A 582 9.39 -4.91 0.77
C PHE A 582 10.01 -6.32 0.84
N VAL A 583 10.24 -6.86 2.05
CA VAL A 583 10.57 -8.28 2.22
C VAL A 583 9.40 -9.16 1.78
N TYR A 584 8.18 -8.79 2.17
CA TYR A 584 6.97 -9.55 1.85
C TYR A 584 6.66 -9.54 0.36
N ILE A 585 6.72 -8.39 -0.31
CA ILE A 585 6.38 -8.26 -1.74
C ILE A 585 7.34 -9.02 -2.66
N THR A 586 8.55 -9.32 -2.17
CA THR A 586 9.53 -10.15 -2.87
C THR A 586 9.38 -11.64 -2.55
N ASP A 587 8.26 -12.04 -1.93
CA ASP A 587 8.03 -13.39 -1.43
C ASP A 587 9.15 -13.89 -0.51
N ASN A 588 9.70 -12.97 0.31
CA ASN A 588 10.84 -13.22 1.17
C ASN A 588 12.10 -13.70 0.43
N ALA A 589 12.23 -13.42 -0.87
CA ALA A 589 13.45 -13.71 -1.64
C ALA A 589 14.67 -12.96 -1.10
N TYR A 590 14.46 -11.83 -0.42
CA TYR A 590 15.50 -11.06 0.25
C TYR A 590 15.13 -10.78 1.69
N SER A 591 16.12 -10.85 2.57
CA SER A 591 16.01 -10.46 3.96
C SER A 591 16.05 -8.94 4.14
N LYS A 592 15.55 -8.48 5.29
CA LYS A 592 15.69 -7.08 5.73
C LYS A 592 17.13 -6.58 5.69
N VAL A 593 18.09 -7.44 6.06
CA VAL A 593 19.52 -7.08 6.10
C VAL A 593 20.05 -6.84 4.68
N GLU A 594 19.66 -7.66 3.71
CA GLU A 594 20.07 -7.50 2.31
C GLU A 594 19.50 -6.21 1.71
N ILE A 595 18.24 -5.86 2.01
CA ILE A 595 17.64 -4.59 1.58
C ILE A 595 18.40 -3.40 2.20
N LEU A 596 18.72 -3.43 3.50
CA LEU A 596 19.49 -2.37 4.14
C LEU A 596 20.92 -2.23 3.58
N GLN A 597 21.57 -3.35 3.26
CA GLN A 597 22.90 -3.34 2.65
C GLN A 597 22.86 -2.76 1.23
N MET A 598 21.87 -3.16 0.43
CA MET A 598 21.65 -2.59 -0.90
C MET A 598 21.32 -1.10 -0.82
N GLU A 599 20.55 -0.68 0.19
CA GLU A 599 20.21 0.74 0.39
C GLU A 599 21.47 1.55 0.63
N MET A 600 22.33 1.10 1.54
CA MET A 600 23.60 1.76 1.81
C MET A 600 24.48 1.82 0.55
N LEU A 601 24.47 0.78 -0.27
CA LEU A 601 25.21 0.74 -1.53
C LEU A 601 24.67 1.78 -2.51
N ILE A 602 23.35 1.81 -2.75
CA ILE A 602 22.71 2.77 -3.66
C ILE A 602 22.98 4.21 -3.21
N VAL A 603 22.75 4.49 -1.93
CA VAL A 603 22.90 5.84 -1.35
C VAL A 603 24.35 6.34 -1.46
N LYS A 604 25.33 5.46 -1.20
CA LYS A 604 26.75 5.81 -1.34
C LYS A 604 27.15 6.00 -2.80
N THR A 605 26.71 5.13 -3.69
CA THR A 605 27.02 5.23 -5.13
C THR A 605 26.46 6.51 -5.74
N LEU A 606 25.27 6.95 -5.29
CA LEU A 606 24.62 8.16 -5.78
C LEU A 606 24.96 9.42 -4.97
N ASP A 607 25.88 9.32 -4.02
CA ASP A 607 26.28 10.40 -3.11
C ASP A 607 25.08 11.17 -2.53
N TYR A 608 24.10 10.43 -2.00
CA TYR A 608 22.86 10.96 -1.42
C TYR A 608 22.03 11.87 -2.36
N SER A 609 22.36 11.90 -3.65
CA SER A 609 21.77 12.84 -4.62
C SER A 609 20.55 12.22 -5.28
N PHE A 610 19.36 12.44 -4.74
CA PHE A 610 18.08 11.94 -5.28
C PHE A 610 17.24 13.03 -5.98
N GLY A 611 17.76 14.26 -6.07
CA GLY A 611 17.05 15.42 -6.63
C GLY A 611 16.95 15.48 -8.16
N ARG A 612 17.02 14.34 -8.88
CA ARG A 612 16.78 14.36 -10.34
C ARG A 612 15.31 14.74 -10.58
N PRO A 613 15.02 15.76 -11.39
CA PRO A 613 13.65 16.19 -11.62
C PRO A 613 12.85 15.10 -12.33
N LEU A 614 11.55 15.03 -12.01
CA LEU A 614 10.63 14.06 -12.58
C LEU A 614 9.88 14.66 -13.78
N PRO A 615 9.59 13.87 -14.83
CA PRO A 615 8.80 14.32 -15.99
C PRO A 615 7.43 14.92 -15.60
N LEU A 616 6.85 14.48 -14.48
CA LEU A 616 5.56 14.98 -13.98
C LEU A 616 5.58 16.47 -13.64
N HIS A 617 6.68 17.02 -13.12
CA HIS A 617 6.75 18.46 -12.81
C HIS A 617 6.62 19.28 -14.10
N PHE A 618 7.40 18.92 -15.12
CA PHE A 618 7.34 19.57 -16.44
C PHE A 618 5.96 19.40 -17.10
N LEU A 619 5.37 18.21 -17.03
CA LEU A 619 4.05 17.97 -17.63
C LEU A 619 2.97 18.87 -17.03
N ARG A 620 2.96 19.09 -15.70
CA ARG A 620 2.00 20.00 -15.04
C ARG A 620 2.09 21.41 -15.65
N ARG A 621 3.31 21.94 -15.80
CA ARG A 621 3.52 23.27 -16.41
C ARG A 621 3.13 23.33 -17.88
N TYR A 622 3.49 22.32 -18.66
CA TYR A 622 3.18 22.30 -20.08
C TYR A 622 1.69 22.11 -20.34
N SER A 623 1.00 21.38 -19.46
CA SER A 623 -0.46 21.24 -19.51
C SER A 623 -1.13 22.60 -19.30
N LYS A 624 -0.61 23.40 -18.37
CA LYS A 624 -1.07 24.78 -18.14
C LYS A 624 -0.83 25.67 -19.37
N ALA A 625 0.41 25.68 -19.87
CA ALA A 625 0.79 26.47 -21.05
C ALA A 625 0.05 26.09 -22.34
N GLY A 626 -0.32 24.81 -22.49
CA GLY A 626 -1.09 24.31 -23.63
C GLY A 626 -2.60 24.31 -23.42
N LYS A 627 -3.12 24.87 -22.31
CA LYS A 627 -4.56 24.85 -21.96
C LYS A 627 -5.16 23.44 -22.05
N ALA A 628 -4.43 22.46 -21.51
CA ALA A 628 -4.74 21.05 -21.64
C ALA A 628 -5.99 20.66 -20.86
N LEU A 629 -6.99 20.13 -21.57
CA LEU A 629 -8.10 19.40 -20.97
C LEU A 629 -7.61 18.19 -20.12
N PRO A 630 -8.40 17.73 -19.14
CA PRO A 630 -8.05 16.58 -18.29
C PRO A 630 -7.71 15.31 -19.08
N ILE A 631 -8.32 15.12 -20.26
CA ILE A 631 -8.05 13.98 -21.14
C ILE A 631 -6.65 14.05 -21.75
N HIS A 632 -6.21 15.23 -22.22
CA HIS A 632 -4.86 15.44 -22.73
C HIS A 632 -3.82 15.17 -21.64
N HIS A 633 -4.04 15.72 -20.44
CA HIS A 633 -3.15 15.52 -19.32
C HIS A 633 -3.05 14.04 -18.92
N THR A 634 -4.19 13.35 -18.83
CA THR A 634 -4.23 11.92 -18.48
C THR A 634 -3.56 11.06 -19.55
N MET A 635 -3.73 11.40 -20.83
CA MET A 635 -3.07 10.72 -21.94
C MET A 635 -1.56 10.95 -21.95
N ALA A 636 -1.11 12.18 -21.71
CA ALA A 636 0.30 12.48 -21.57
C ALA A 636 0.93 11.71 -20.39
N LYS A 637 0.24 11.61 -19.25
CA LYS A 637 0.68 10.78 -18.11
C LYS A 637 0.84 9.31 -18.48
N TYR A 638 -0.08 8.77 -19.27
CA TYR A 638 0.03 7.41 -19.79
C TYR A 638 1.30 7.23 -20.64
N PHE A 639 1.59 8.17 -21.54
CA PHE A 639 2.79 8.14 -22.38
C PHE A 639 4.08 8.26 -21.56
N LEU A 640 4.09 9.12 -20.55
CA LEU A 640 5.21 9.23 -19.63
C LEU A 640 5.47 7.93 -18.86
N GLU A 641 4.45 7.27 -18.33
CA GLU A 641 4.65 5.99 -17.65
C GLU A 641 5.08 4.87 -18.61
N GLN A 642 4.62 4.89 -19.87
CA GLN A 642 5.13 3.97 -20.90
C GLN A 642 6.63 4.20 -21.16
N SER A 643 7.09 5.45 -21.15
CA SER A 643 8.51 5.78 -21.33
C SER A 643 9.41 5.21 -20.23
N LEU A 644 8.89 5.00 -19.00
CA LEU A 644 9.67 4.41 -17.91
C LEU A 644 10.09 2.98 -18.23
N VAL A 645 9.18 2.19 -18.82
CA VAL A 645 9.39 0.77 -19.12
C VAL A 645 10.39 0.58 -20.26
N HIS A 646 10.36 1.46 -21.26
CA HIS A 646 11.15 1.33 -22.49
C HIS A 646 12.55 1.90 -22.32
N TYR A 647 13.57 1.06 -22.49
CA TYR A 647 14.97 1.44 -22.24
C TYR A 647 15.46 2.51 -23.21
N GLU A 648 14.98 2.51 -24.44
CA GLU A 648 15.35 3.45 -25.47
C GLU A 648 15.02 4.90 -25.06
N MET A 649 13.98 5.09 -24.23
CA MET A 649 13.55 6.41 -23.76
C MET A 649 14.38 6.96 -22.59
N CYS A 650 15.17 6.13 -21.89
CA CYS A 650 15.77 6.50 -20.59
C CYS A 650 16.76 7.67 -20.65
N HIS A 651 17.40 7.86 -21.80
CA HIS A 651 18.44 8.86 -22.01
C HIS A 651 17.91 10.27 -22.26
N TYR A 652 16.63 10.41 -22.61
CA TYR A 652 16.05 11.72 -22.86
C TYR A 652 15.88 12.50 -21.54
N PRO A 653 16.06 13.83 -21.57
CA PRO A 653 15.76 14.68 -20.43
C PRO A 653 14.29 14.58 -20.02
N PRO A 654 13.97 14.59 -18.71
CA PRO A 654 12.60 14.61 -18.22
C PRO A 654 11.73 15.71 -18.83
N SER A 655 12.29 16.90 -19.05
CA SER A 655 11.61 18.03 -19.68
C SER A 655 11.21 17.73 -21.14
N LEU A 656 12.06 17.03 -21.89
CA LEU A 656 11.81 16.71 -23.30
C LEU A 656 10.76 15.61 -23.44
N ILE A 657 10.81 14.56 -22.60
CA ILE A 657 9.80 13.50 -22.59
C ILE A 657 8.42 14.08 -22.23
N ALA A 658 8.35 15.00 -21.27
CA ALA A 658 7.12 15.71 -20.91
C ALA A 658 6.54 16.55 -22.06
N ALA A 659 7.40 17.27 -22.77
CA ALA A 659 7.00 18.06 -23.94
C ALA A 659 6.47 17.16 -25.07
N ALA A 660 7.15 16.05 -25.35
CA ALA A 660 6.71 15.08 -26.35
C ALA A 660 5.38 14.41 -25.99
N ALA A 661 5.21 14.03 -24.72
CA ALA A 661 4.00 13.37 -24.25
C ALA A 661 2.77 14.28 -24.36
N ILE A 662 2.87 15.54 -23.97
CA ILE A 662 1.74 16.48 -24.09
C ILE A 662 1.46 16.84 -25.55
N TYR A 663 2.51 17.01 -26.37
CA TYR A 663 2.34 17.32 -27.78
C TYR A 663 1.62 16.18 -28.52
N LEU A 664 2.05 14.93 -28.28
CA LEU A 664 1.40 13.76 -28.85
C LEU A 664 -0.06 13.63 -28.39
N ALA A 665 -0.34 13.92 -27.11
CA ALA A 665 -1.71 13.89 -26.59
C ALA A 665 -2.61 14.92 -27.30
N PHE A 666 -2.11 16.12 -27.58
CA PHE A 666 -2.86 17.09 -28.37
C PHE A 666 -3.06 16.63 -29.81
N LEU A 667 -2.02 16.09 -30.48
CA LEU A 667 -2.17 15.59 -31.86
C LEU A 667 -3.25 14.50 -31.99
N ILE A 668 -3.38 13.62 -31.00
CA ILE A 668 -4.35 12.52 -31.02
C ILE A 668 -5.78 13.02 -30.76
N TYR A 669 -5.96 14.04 -29.92
CA TYR A 669 -7.27 14.48 -29.42
C TYR A 669 -7.73 15.83 -30.00
N SER A 670 -7.02 16.43 -30.97
CA SER A 670 -7.43 17.70 -31.60
C SER A 670 -8.41 17.55 -32.78
N ASN A 671 -8.78 16.32 -33.17
CA ASN A 671 -9.58 16.03 -34.37
C ASN A 671 -11.10 15.97 -34.11
N ASP A 672 -11.66 16.88 -33.30
CA ASP A 672 -13.09 17.17 -33.40
C ASP A 672 -13.25 18.16 -34.58
N ASP A 673 -14.07 17.80 -35.58
CA ASP A 673 -14.21 18.40 -36.92
C ASP A 673 -14.56 19.92 -36.97
N GLU A 674 -14.54 20.64 -35.85
CA GLU A 674 -14.94 22.06 -35.78
C GLU A 674 -13.77 23.06 -35.82
N ASP A 675 -12.51 22.65 -35.63
CA ASP A 675 -11.36 23.56 -35.60
C ASP A 675 -10.11 23.04 -36.37
N GLU A 676 -10.19 22.89 -37.70
CA GLU A 676 -9.04 22.53 -38.57
C GLU A 676 -7.83 23.50 -38.46
N GLN A 677 -8.00 24.66 -37.82
CA GLN A 677 -6.98 25.70 -37.64
C GLN A 677 -6.39 25.77 -36.23
N LYS A 678 -6.71 24.83 -35.33
CA LYS A 678 -6.17 24.84 -33.96
C LYS A 678 -4.66 24.53 -33.97
N VAL A 679 -3.85 25.55 -33.70
CA VAL A 679 -2.40 25.42 -33.53
C VAL A 679 -2.11 24.54 -32.31
N VAL A 680 -1.72 23.28 -32.56
CA VAL A 680 -1.45 22.26 -31.54
C VAL A 680 -0.20 22.59 -30.69
N TRP A 681 0.79 23.26 -31.30
CA TRP A 681 2.02 23.70 -30.64
C TRP A 681 2.10 25.23 -30.64
N THR A 682 1.62 25.86 -29.56
CA THR A 682 1.49 27.32 -29.45
C THR A 682 2.83 27.99 -29.09
N ASN A 683 2.94 29.30 -29.35
CA ASN A 683 4.09 30.10 -28.92
C ASN A 683 4.28 30.07 -27.40
N THR A 684 3.18 30.09 -26.63
CA THR A 684 3.19 29.95 -25.17
C THR A 684 3.79 28.61 -24.74
N LEU A 685 3.38 27.50 -25.37
CA LEU A 685 3.93 26.18 -25.06
C LEU A 685 5.40 26.08 -25.46
N ALA A 686 5.80 26.60 -26.62
CA ALA A 686 7.20 26.68 -27.03
C ALA A 686 8.06 27.50 -26.05
N HIS A 687 7.54 28.64 -25.59
CA HIS A 687 8.21 29.50 -24.61
C HIS A 687 8.47 28.78 -23.29
N TYR A 688 7.42 28.24 -22.65
CA TYR A 688 7.58 27.60 -21.32
C TYR A 688 8.23 26.21 -21.38
N SER A 689 8.11 25.50 -22.50
CA SER A 689 8.83 24.23 -22.70
C SER A 689 10.29 24.42 -23.11
N THR A 690 10.65 25.61 -23.62
CA THR A 690 11.95 25.96 -24.19
C THR A 690 12.38 25.06 -25.36
N TYR A 691 11.42 24.40 -25.99
CA TYR A 691 11.66 23.52 -27.13
C TYR A 691 10.87 24.00 -28.35
N SER A 692 11.48 23.91 -29.53
CA SER A 692 10.77 24.01 -30.79
C SER A 692 10.01 22.72 -31.09
N LYS A 693 9.08 22.78 -32.04
CA LYS A 693 8.38 21.58 -32.52
C LYS A 693 9.37 20.53 -33.06
N ASP A 694 10.42 20.98 -33.76
CA ASP A 694 11.42 20.10 -34.37
C ASP A 694 12.29 19.40 -33.33
N ASP A 695 12.58 20.05 -32.19
CA ASP A 695 13.30 19.43 -31.07
C ASP A 695 12.51 18.27 -30.44
N VAL A 696 11.18 18.43 -30.37
CA VAL A 696 10.28 17.50 -29.68
C VAL A 696 9.87 16.32 -30.57
N PHE A 697 9.80 16.53 -31.89
CA PHE A 697 9.27 15.56 -32.83
C PHE A 697 9.96 14.18 -32.84
N PRO A 698 11.30 14.06 -32.69
CA PRO A 698 11.95 12.75 -32.59
C PRO A 698 11.43 11.90 -31.43
N VAL A 699 11.23 12.52 -30.26
CA VAL A 699 10.72 11.83 -29.05
C VAL A 699 9.23 11.51 -29.20
N VAL A 700 8.47 12.35 -29.90
CA VAL A 700 7.06 12.08 -30.25
C VAL A 700 6.95 10.84 -31.12
N ARG A 701 7.79 10.72 -32.16
CA ARG A 701 7.84 9.55 -33.05
C ARG A 701 8.15 8.28 -32.28
N GLU A 702 9.16 8.33 -31.41
CA GLU A 702 9.56 7.17 -30.61
C GLU A 702 8.46 6.75 -29.63
N THR A 703 7.82 7.73 -28.98
CA THR A 703 6.64 7.50 -28.14
C THR A 703 5.49 6.88 -28.94
N ALA A 704 5.16 7.41 -30.12
CA ALA A 704 4.11 6.87 -30.98
C ALA A 704 4.38 5.42 -31.39
N SER A 705 5.62 5.10 -31.75
CA SER A 705 6.07 3.74 -32.07
C SER A 705 5.88 2.77 -30.89
N ILE A 706 6.15 3.22 -29.67
CA ILE A 706 5.88 2.44 -28.45
C ILE A 706 4.38 2.18 -28.29
N ILE A 707 3.56 3.23 -28.43
CA ILE A 707 2.11 3.14 -28.19
C ILE A 707 1.41 2.21 -29.18
N ILE A 708 1.74 2.25 -30.48
CA ILE A 708 1.13 1.36 -31.48
C ILE A 708 1.43 -0.11 -31.20
N ASN A 709 2.62 -0.40 -30.68
CA ASN A 709 3.07 -1.75 -30.43
C ASN A 709 2.76 -2.25 -29.01
N VAL A 710 2.17 -1.41 -28.15
CA VAL A 710 1.95 -1.73 -26.73
C VAL A 710 1.12 -2.99 -26.53
N ASP A 711 0.15 -3.28 -27.41
CA ASP A 711 -0.70 -4.49 -27.33
C ASP A 711 0.09 -5.77 -27.65
N LYS A 712 1.23 -5.67 -28.33
CA LYS A 712 2.06 -6.81 -28.77
C LYS A 712 3.19 -7.13 -27.79
N ILE A 713 3.54 -6.18 -26.91
CA ILE A 713 4.67 -6.29 -25.99
C ILE A 713 4.25 -7.05 -24.74
N LYS A 714 5.19 -7.74 -24.07
CA LYS A 714 4.89 -8.54 -22.88
C LYS A 714 4.63 -7.71 -21.61
N TYR A 715 5.15 -6.49 -21.58
CA TYR A 715 5.06 -5.55 -20.46
C TYR A 715 3.71 -4.82 -20.51
N GLN A 716 2.82 -5.14 -19.57
CA GLN A 716 1.40 -4.74 -19.64
C GLN A 716 0.91 -3.98 -18.41
N ALA A 717 1.73 -3.83 -17.36
CA ALA A 717 1.30 -3.23 -16.09
C ALA A 717 0.78 -1.81 -16.28
N VAL A 718 1.53 -0.95 -16.97
CA VAL A 718 1.12 0.44 -17.27
C VAL A 718 -0.19 0.46 -18.07
N ARG A 719 -0.31 -0.38 -19.11
CA ARG A 719 -1.53 -0.42 -19.93
C ARG A 719 -2.75 -0.85 -19.11
N LYS A 720 -2.61 -1.86 -18.25
CA LYS A 720 -3.67 -2.34 -17.35
C LYS A 720 -4.06 -1.26 -16.32
N LYS A 721 -3.08 -0.59 -15.72
CA LYS A 721 -3.30 0.56 -14.83
C LYS A 721 -4.17 1.62 -15.49
N TYR A 722 -3.79 2.07 -16.69
CA TYR A 722 -4.50 3.13 -17.42
C TYR A 722 -5.77 2.66 -18.15
N ALA A 723 -6.08 1.35 -18.14
CA ALA A 723 -7.37 0.82 -18.59
C ALA A 723 -8.47 0.98 -17.53
N HIS A 724 -8.08 1.28 -16.28
CA HIS A 724 -9.01 1.49 -15.18
C HIS A 724 -9.80 2.80 -15.34
N VAL A 725 -11.04 2.82 -14.83
CA VAL A 725 -11.95 3.99 -14.92
C VAL A 725 -11.33 5.25 -14.27
N LYS A 726 -10.56 5.07 -13.19
CA LYS A 726 -9.78 6.14 -12.52
C LYS A 726 -8.91 6.96 -13.48
N TYR A 727 -8.46 6.35 -14.58
CA TYR A 727 -7.60 6.97 -15.58
C TYR A 727 -8.32 7.15 -16.92
N MET A 728 -9.65 7.36 -16.89
CA MET A 728 -10.50 7.59 -18.06
C MET A 728 -10.45 6.45 -19.10
N LYS A 729 -10.00 5.25 -18.68
CA LYS A 729 -9.71 4.12 -19.58
C LYS A 729 -8.82 4.50 -20.77
N ILE A 730 -7.91 5.46 -20.57
CA ILE A 730 -7.18 6.12 -21.65
C ILE A 730 -6.38 5.14 -22.51
N SER A 731 -5.87 4.05 -21.93
CA SER A 731 -5.07 3.07 -22.68
C SER A 731 -5.90 2.19 -23.63
N THR A 732 -7.23 2.21 -23.52
CA THR A 732 -8.15 1.43 -24.38
C THR A 732 -8.82 2.26 -25.47
N ARG A 733 -8.47 3.55 -25.55
CA ARG A 733 -9.08 4.49 -26.48
C ARG A 733 -8.76 4.17 -27.94
N PRO A 734 -9.76 4.21 -28.85
CA PRO A 734 -9.55 3.89 -30.27
C PRO A 734 -8.61 4.87 -30.96
N GLU A 735 -8.51 6.11 -30.48
CA GLU A 735 -7.65 7.15 -31.05
C GLU A 735 -6.16 6.78 -30.96
N LEU A 736 -5.78 5.92 -30.00
CA LEU A 736 -4.43 5.36 -29.88
C LEU A 736 -4.10 4.32 -30.96
N LYS A 737 -5.05 4.02 -31.86
CA LYS A 737 -4.87 3.15 -33.04
C LYS A 737 -5.20 3.89 -34.34
N SER A 738 -5.28 5.22 -34.28
CA SER A 738 -5.61 6.06 -35.43
C SER A 738 -4.57 5.96 -36.56
N ALA A 739 -4.99 6.25 -37.79
CA ALA A 739 -4.08 6.36 -38.93
C ALA A 739 -3.01 7.44 -38.68
N LEU A 740 -3.38 8.56 -38.06
CA LEU A 740 -2.46 9.62 -37.68
C LEU A 740 -1.30 9.11 -36.81
N LEU A 741 -1.60 8.34 -35.76
CA LEU A 741 -0.56 7.80 -34.88
C LEU A 741 0.39 6.87 -35.66
N ASN A 742 -0.15 6.03 -36.53
CA ASN A 742 0.65 5.17 -37.41
C ASN A 742 1.57 6.00 -38.31
N THR A 743 1.06 7.04 -38.97
CA THR A 743 1.86 7.95 -39.79
C THR A 743 2.97 8.63 -39.00
N ILE A 744 2.68 9.11 -37.78
CA ILE A 744 3.69 9.71 -36.90
C ILE A 744 4.79 8.71 -36.55
N ALA A 745 4.43 7.46 -36.25
CA ALA A 745 5.40 6.43 -35.89
C ALA A 745 6.25 5.94 -37.08
N THR A 746 5.71 5.97 -38.30
CA THR A 746 6.40 5.52 -39.53
C THR A 746 7.12 6.63 -40.29
N ALA A 747 6.91 7.91 -39.95
CA ALA A 747 7.57 9.03 -40.60
C ALA A 747 9.11 8.84 -40.57
N ASP A 748 9.75 8.90 -41.74
CA ASP A 748 11.07 8.34 -42.04
C ASP A 748 12.19 8.62 -41.00
N LYS A 749 13.02 7.58 -40.81
CA LYS A 749 14.31 7.65 -40.10
C LYS A 749 15.45 8.26 -40.94
N GLU A 750 15.19 8.63 -42.21
CA GLU A 750 16.22 8.95 -43.22
C GLU A 750 16.43 10.44 -43.52
N ALA A 751 15.93 11.35 -42.67
CA ALA A 751 16.31 12.76 -42.72
C ALA A 751 17.07 13.14 -41.43
N VAL A 752 18.31 12.67 -41.30
CA VAL A 752 19.32 13.17 -40.37
C VAL A 752 20.62 13.37 -41.12
#